data_AF-A0A5R9IMG9-F1
#
_entry.id   AF-A0A5R9IMG9-F1
#
_cell.length_a   1.000
_cell.length_b   1.000
_cell.length_c   1.000
_cell.angle_alpha   90.00
_cell.angle_beta   90.00
_cell.angle_gamma   90.00
#
_symmetry.space_group_name_H-M   'P 1'
#
loop_
_entity.id
_entity.type
_entity.pdbx_description
1 polymer ?
#
loop_
_entity_poly.entity_id
_entity_poly.type
_entity_poly.pdbx_seq_one_letter_code
_entity_poly.pdbx_strand_id
1 'polypeptide(L)'
;MLQDYRKHVEERAAEGIVPKPLDAEQVSQLVELIKNPPAGEEAFLLDLITNRVPPGVDDAAYVKAAFLAAIAKGEANSPILDAAKATELLGTMLGGYNIQPMIDLLDDSANADIAAAGLSKTLLMFDAFYDVQEKAKAGNATAQKVMESWANAEWFLNKPAVAEKITVKVFKVTGETNTDDLSPAPDAWSRPDIPLHAKAMLKIGRDGINPDDDGTVGPLKQIEELQQDGIQLAYVGDVVGTGSSRKSATNSVLWFMGEDIPHVPNKRGGGVCLGGKIAPIFYNTMEDSGALPIELDVQAMNMGDVIDIFPYEGVVKRSGTDEVISTFELGPVLLDEVRAGGRIPLIIGRGLTGRAREALGLGETELFAKPVDVAESSKGFTLAQKMVGKACGVDGVRAGQYCEPKMTTVGSQDTTGPMTRDELKDLACLGFSADLTMQSFCHTSAYPKPVDVQTHHTLPDFIMNRGGVSLRPGDGVIHSWLNRMLLPDTVGTGGDSHTRFPLGISFPAGSGLVAFAAATGVMPLDMPESVLVRFKGEMQPGITLRDLVHAIPYYGIKNGLLTVEKAGKINEFSGRVLEIEGLKGLTVEQAFELSDASAERSAAGCTIKLEEDAVAEYLQSNVVMLKWMISEGYGDVRTIERRINAMQEWLDNPSLMEADSDAEYAHVIEIDLSDIKEPIVCCPNDPDDAKLLSDVAGDKVDEVFIGSCMTNIGHFRAAGKLLENFGGVLNTRMWVAPPTKMDRDQLTAEGYYSTYGKAGVRIETPGCSLCMGNQARVAEKSTVLSTSTRNFPNRLGNGANVYLTSAELAAVGAIVGRLPTVDEYMEYAKQINATAADTYRYLNFHQMDSYTSKAKEVVIAQNVA
;
A
#
# COMPACT_ATOMS: atom_id res chain seq x y z
N MET A 1 24.92 -17.68 -21.53
CA MET A 1 23.46 -17.92 -21.50
C MET A 1 23.09 -19.30 -20.96
N LEU A 2 22.94 -20.38 -21.76
CA LEU A 2 22.33 -21.63 -21.28
C LEU A 2 23.08 -22.28 -20.10
N GLN A 3 24.41 -22.28 -20.13
CA GLN A 3 25.22 -22.80 -19.02
C GLN A 3 25.01 -21.99 -17.73
N ASP A 4 25.03 -20.67 -17.84
CA ASP A 4 24.82 -19.77 -16.69
C ASP A 4 23.39 -19.90 -16.15
N TYR A 5 22.39 -19.99 -17.03
CA TYR A 5 21.00 -20.17 -16.65
C TYR A 5 20.77 -21.52 -15.98
N ARG A 6 21.34 -22.62 -16.50
CA ARG A 6 21.27 -23.94 -15.86
C ARG A 6 21.93 -23.95 -14.49
N LYS A 7 23.09 -23.31 -14.36
CA LYS A 7 23.74 -23.14 -13.06
C LYS A 7 22.84 -22.37 -12.08
N HIS A 8 22.21 -21.29 -12.52
CA HIS A 8 21.23 -20.55 -11.71
C HIS A 8 20.01 -21.41 -11.34
N VAL A 9 19.50 -22.24 -12.26
CA VAL A 9 18.44 -23.22 -11.97
C VAL A 9 18.88 -24.21 -10.89
N GLU A 10 20.10 -24.74 -10.97
CA GLU A 10 20.65 -25.66 -9.96
C GLU A 10 20.83 -24.97 -8.60
N GLU A 11 21.37 -23.74 -8.57
CA GLU A 11 21.51 -22.93 -7.36
C GLU A 11 20.15 -22.68 -6.69
N ARG A 12 19.13 -22.36 -7.48
CA ARG A 12 17.75 -22.14 -7.03
C ARG A 12 17.06 -23.40 -6.56
N ALA A 13 17.25 -24.51 -7.27
CA ALA A 13 16.70 -25.81 -6.90
C ALA A 13 17.28 -26.32 -5.57
N ALA A 14 18.56 -26.04 -5.28
CA ALA A 14 19.18 -26.34 -4.00
C ALA A 14 18.53 -25.59 -2.82
N GLU A 15 17.89 -24.45 -3.10
CA GLU A 15 17.09 -23.69 -2.15
C GLU A 15 15.59 -24.05 -2.16
N GLY A 16 15.17 -24.99 -3.00
CA GLY A 16 13.77 -25.41 -3.15
C GLY A 16 12.88 -24.41 -3.90
N ILE A 17 13.45 -23.54 -4.74
CA ILE A 17 12.71 -22.48 -5.45
C ILE A 17 12.97 -22.48 -6.95
N VAL A 18 12.02 -21.90 -7.70
CA VAL A 18 12.11 -21.75 -9.17
C VAL A 18 13.14 -20.68 -9.57
N PRO A 19 13.74 -20.76 -10.77
CA PRO A 19 14.64 -19.73 -11.29
C PRO A 19 13.94 -18.38 -11.42
N LYS A 20 14.72 -17.30 -11.27
CA LYS A 20 14.27 -15.94 -11.64
C LYS A 20 13.80 -15.89 -13.11
N PRO A 21 12.86 -14.99 -13.44
CA PRO A 21 12.56 -14.67 -14.84
C PRO A 21 13.81 -14.18 -15.57
N LEU A 22 13.80 -14.32 -16.90
CA LEU A 22 14.89 -13.85 -17.75
C LEU A 22 14.93 -12.32 -17.80
N ASP A 23 16.13 -11.76 -17.70
CA ASP A 23 16.36 -10.34 -17.96
C ASP A 23 16.53 -10.02 -19.45
N ALA A 24 16.61 -8.74 -19.80
CA ALA A 24 16.71 -8.29 -21.19
C ALA A 24 17.97 -8.78 -21.92
N GLU A 25 19.09 -8.92 -21.22
CA GLU A 25 20.34 -9.44 -21.82
C GLU A 25 20.19 -10.94 -22.11
N GLN A 26 19.65 -11.71 -21.17
CA GLN A 26 19.37 -13.12 -21.32
C GLN A 26 18.36 -13.38 -22.44
N VAL A 27 17.30 -12.58 -22.56
CA VAL A 27 16.35 -12.68 -23.68
C VAL A 27 17.04 -12.33 -25.01
N SER A 28 17.91 -11.32 -25.05
CA SER A 28 18.67 -11.00 -26.26
C SER A 28 19.57 -12.17 -26.71
N GLN A 29 20.24 -12.84 -25.76
CA GLN A 29 21.03 -14.04 -26.02
C GLN A 29 20.15 -15.23 -26.43
N LEU A 30 18.96 -15.38 -25.81
CA LEU A 30 17.97 -16.40 -26.17
C LEU A 30 17.47 -16.24 -27.60
N VAL A 31 17.25 -15.00 -28.06
CA VAL A 31 16.87 -14.71 -29.45
C VAL A 31 17.89 -15.29 -30.43
N GLU A 32 19.19 -15.11 -30.20
CA GLU A 32 20.23 -15.65 -31.07
C GLU A 32 20.29 -17.18 -31.04
N LEU A 33 20.01 -17.79 -29.88
CA LEU A 33 19.88 -19.24 -29.75
C LEU A 33 18.63 -19.77 -30.48
N ILE A 34 17.51 -19.05 -30.47
CA ILE A 34 16.30 -19.45 -31.20
C ILE A 34 16.52 -19.35 -32.72
N LYS A 35 17.30 -18.37 -33.19
CA LYS A 35 17.69 -18.27 -34.61
C LYS A 35 18.62 -19.40 -35.04
N ASN A 36 19.51 -19.86 -34.16
CA ASN A 36 20.49 -20.92 -34.42
C ASN A 36 20.51 -21.95 -33.28
N PRO A 37 19.48 -22.80 -33.14
CA PRO A 37 19.32 -23.66 -31.97
C PRO A 37 20.39 -24.76 -31.95
N PRO A 38 21.05 -24.97 -30.80
CA PRO A 38 21.84 -26.17 -30.59
C PRO A 38 20.94 -27.42 -30.65
N ALA A 39 21.45 -28.51 -31.21
CA ALA A 39 20.69 -29.75 -31.35
C ALA A 39 20.24 -30.29 -29.99
N GLY A 40 18.95 -30.59 -29.84
CA GLY A 40 18.34 -31.13 -28.62
C GLY A 40 17.92 -30.07 -27.60
N GLU A 41 18.14 -28.79 -27.88
CA GLU A 41 17.74 -27.67 -27.01
C GLU A 41 16.43 -26.99 -27.44
N GLU A 42 15.84 -27.41 -28.56
CA GLU A 42 14.76 -26.69 -29.24
C GLU A 42 13.55 -26.47 -28.33
N ALA A 43 13.07 -27.53 -27.68
CA ALA A 43 11.93 -27.46 -26.78
C ALA A 43 12.22 -26.60 -25.53
N PHE A 44 13.45 -26.65 -25.01
CA PHE A 44 13.85 -25.88 -23.84
C PHE A 44 13.91 -24.38 -24.17
N LEU A 45 14.48 -24.00 -25.32
CA LEU A 45 14.50 -22.61 -25.77
C LEU A 45 13.08 -22.04 -25.97
N LEU A 46 12.16 -22.86 -26.52
CA LEU A 46 10.77 -22.47 -26.66
C LEU A 46 10.05 -22.33 -25.32
N ASP A 47 10.34 -23.18 -24.33
CA ASP A 47 9.81 -23.01 -22.98
C ASP A 47 10.28 -21.70 -22.34
N LEU A 48 11.58 -21.37 -22.47
CA LEU A 48 12.15 -20.14 -21.93
C LEU A 48 11.46 -18.89 -22.48
N ILE A 49 11.34 -18.78 -23.82
CA ILE A 49 10.70 -17.60 -24.43
C ILE A 49 9.20 -17.54 -24.13
N THR A 50 8.54 -18.70 -23.98
CA THR A 50 7.09 -18.79 -23.72
C THR A 50 6.75 -18.45 -22.27
N ASN A 51 7.48 -19.01 -21.30
CA ASN A 51 7.06 -19.07 -19.90
C ASN A 51 7.98 -18.36 -18.92
N ARG A 52 9.20 -17.95 -19.32
CA ARG A 52 10.21 -17.38 -18.39
C ARG A 52 10.54 -15.90 -18.62
N VAL A 53 9.80 -15.23 -19.51
CA VAL A 53 9.96 -13.78 -19.75
C VAL A 53 8.79 -13.03 -19.10
N PRO A 54 9.03 -11.98 -18.28
CA PRO A 54 7.97 -11.13 -17.76
C PRO A 54 7.07 -10.55 -18.88
N PRO A 55 5.78 -10.29 -18.62
CA PRO A 55 4.86 -9.69 -19.58
C PRO A 55 4.95 -8.14 -19.57
N GLY A 56 4.05 -7.47 -20.30
CA GLY A 56 3.85 -6.03 -20.15
C GLY A 56 4.97 -5.20 -20.77
N VAL A 57 5.40 -4.18 -20.02
CA VAL A 57 6.47 -3.23 -20.42
C VAL A 57 7.78 -3.44 -19.66
N ASP A 58 8.08 -4.68 -19.27
CA ASP A 58 9.41 -5.04 -18.80
C ASP A 58 10.45 -4.95 -19.94
N ASP A 59 11.70 -4.65 -19.61
CA ASP A 59 12.78 -4.55 -20.60
C ASP A 59 13.01 -5.88 -21.35
N ALA A 60 12.83 -7.02 -20.68
CA ALA A 60 12.89 -8.34 -21.30
C ALA A 60 11.69 -8.60 -22.22
N ALA A 61 10.51 -8.09 -21.84
CA ALA A 61 9.30 -8.13 -22.67
C ALA A 61 9.48 -7.31 -23.95
N TYR A 62 10.16 -6.16 -23.90
CA TYR A 62 10.50 -5.37 -25.08
C TYR A 62 11.29 -6.19 -26.11
N VAL A 63 12.37 -6.85 -25.67
CA VAL A 63 13.21 -7.67 -26.55
C VAL A 63 12.41 -8.86 -27.11
N LYS A 64 11.61 -9.54 -26.27
CA LYS A 64 10.72 -10.63 -26.70
C LYS A 64 9.73 -10.16 -27.75
N ALA A 65 8.99 -9.07 -27.50
CA ALA A 65 7.99 -8.54 -28.41
C ALA A 65 8.59 -8.15 -29.76
N ALA A 66 9.73 -7.46 -29.75
CA ALA A 66 10.43 -7.05 -30.97
C ALA A 66 10.85 -8.26 -31.82
N PHE A 67 11.42 -9.30 -31.19
CA PHE A 67 11.81 -10.52 -31.90
C PHE A 67 10.60 -11.28 -32.45
N LEU A 68 9.55 -11.49 -31.65
CA LEU A 68 8.35 -12.19 -32.10
C LEU A 68 7.66 -11.45 -33.24
N ALA A 69 7.59 -10.11 -33.18
CA ALA A 69 7.06 -9.28 -34.26
C ALA A 69 7.87 -9.45 -35.55
N ALA A 70 9.21 -9.46 -35.47
CA ALA A 70 10.06 -9.67 -36.63
C ALA A 70 9.87 -11.06 -37.26
N ILE A 71 9.70 -12.12 -36.45
CA ILE A 71 9.38 -13.47 -36.96
C ILE A 71 8.01 -13.48 -37.62
N ALA A 72 6.99 -12.91 -36.98
CA ALA A 72 5.63 -12.85 -37.50
C ALA A 72 5.53 -12.10 -38.84
N LYS A 73 6.31 -11.02 -39.00
CA LYS A 73 6.40 -10.22 -40.23
C LYS A 73 7.35 -10.79 -41.29
N GLY A 74 8.07 -11.88 -41.00
CA GLY A 74 9.06 -12.49 -41.90
C GLY A 74 10.36 -11.67 -42.07
N GLU A 75 10.61 -10.72 -41.17
CA GLU A 75 11.83 -9.89 -41.12
C GLU A 75 12.99 -10.62 -40.43
N ALA A 76 12.67 -11.63 -39.61
CA ALA A 76 13.60 -12.57 -39.01
C ALA A 76 13.15 -14.01 -39.31
N ASN A 77 14.05 -14.98 -39.12
CA ASN A 77 13.76 -16.40 -39.32
C ASN A 77 14.29 -17.23 -38.15
N SER A 78 13.59 -18.31 -37.82
CA SER A 78 14.03 -19.34 -36.87
C SER A 78 13.59 -20.72 -37.37
N PRO A 79 14.44 -21.76 -37.25
CA PRO A 79 14.04 -23.13 -37.61
C PRO A 79 13.08 -23.79 -36.59
N ILE A 80 12.86 -23.17 -35.43
CA ILE A 80 12.04 -23.73 -34.34
C ILE A 80 10.85 -22.85 -33.94
N LEU A 81 10.72 -21.67 -34.55
CA LEU A 81 9.64 -20.73 -34.29
C LEU A 81 9.16 -20.11 -35.61
N ASP A 82 7.95 -20.45 -36.02
CA ASP A 82 7.31 -19.90 -37.22
C ASP A 82 6.47 -18.65 -36.93
N ALA A 83 5.99 -18.00 -37.99
CA ALA A 83 5.22 -16.75 -37.90
C ALA A 83 3.88 -16.93 -37.15
N ALA A 84 3.22 -18.08 -37.33
CA ALA A 84 1.95 -18.39 -36.67
C ALA A 84 2.15 -18.50 -35.15
N LYS A 85 3.16 -19.26 -34.71
CA LYS A 85 3.48 -19.40 -33.29
C LYS A 85 4.01 -18.11 -32.69
N ALA A 86 4.79 -17.32 -33.42
CA ALA A 86 5.23 -16.01 -32.96
C ALA A 86 4.04 -15.05 -32.71
N THR A 87 3.05 -15.06 -33.61
CA THR A 87 1.79 -14.31 -33.44
C THR A 87 1.00 -14.80 -32.22
N GLU A 88 0.90 -16.12 -32.02
CA GLU A 88 0.27 -16.69 -30.82
C GLU A 88 0.96 -16.21 -29.53
N LEU A 89 2.30 -16.26 -29.50
CA LEU A 89 3.08 -15.84 -28.34
C LEU A 89 2.97 -14.34 -28.06
N LEU A 90 2.88 -13.48 -29.08
CA LEU A 90 2.57 -12.05 -28.89
C LEU A 90 1.24 -11.87 -28.15
N GLY A 91 0.24 -12.72 -28.44
CA GLY A 91 -1.05 -12.73 -27.75
C GLY A 91 -1.01 -13.12 -26.26
N THR A 92 0.13 -13.62 -25.75
CA THR A 92 0.27 -14.07 -24.34
C THR A 92 0.92 -13.02 -23.43
N MET A 93 1.39 -11.89 -23.96
CA MET A 93 2.23 -10.94 -23.23
C MET A 93 1.47 -9.92 -22.37
N LEU A 94 0.18 -10.18 -22.10
CA LEU A 94 -0.80 -9.34 -21.39
C LEU A 94 -1.13 -7.97 -22.05
N GLY A 95 -0.12 -7.23 -22.48
CA GLY A 95 -0.24 -5.89 -23.08
C GLY A 95 1.11 -5.17 -23.19
N GLY A 96 1.10 -3.93 -23.70
CA GLY A 96 2.31 -3.14 -23.90
C GLY A 96 2.94 -3.34 -25.28
N TYR A 97 4.20 -3.79 -25.32
CA TYR A 97 4.99 -3.83 -26.57
C TYR A 97 4.46 -4.80 -27.64
N ASN A 98 3.60 -5.75 -27.25
CA ASN A 98 2.97 -6.71 -28.16
C ASN A 98 1.75 -6.13 -28.92
N ILE A 99 1.14 -5.03 -28.44
CA ILE A 99 -0.14 -4.54 -28.95
C ILE A 99 -0.04 -4.08 -30.41
N GLN A 100 0.84 -3.13 -30.71
CA GLN A 100 0.96 -2.60 -32.06
C GLN A 100 1.31 -3.68 -33.10
N PRO A 101 2.30 -4.59 -32.85
CA PRO A 101 2.53 -5.72 -33.74
C PRO A 101 1.30 -6.58 -34.00
N MET A 102 0.48 -6.86 -32.98
CA MET A 102 -0.75 -7.64 -33.13
C MET A 102 -1.81 -6.90 -33.96
N ILE A 103 -1.93 -5.58 -33.79
CA ILE A 103 -2.83 -4.74 -34.60
C ILE A 103 -2.39 -4.71 -36.06
N ASP A 104 -1.08 -4.58 -36.33
CA ASP A 104 -0.53 -4.63 -37.69
C ASP A 104 -0.84 -5.97 -38.38
N LEU A 105 -0.72 -7.08 -37.64
CA LEU A 105 -0.96 -8.43 -38.15
C LEU A 105 -2.43 -8.71 -38.50
N LEU A 106 -3.38 -7.85 -38.11
CA LEU A 106 -4.76 -7.94 -38.60
C LEU A 106 -4.88 -7.72 -40.12
N ASP A 107 -3.88 -7.09 -40.76
CA ASP A 107 -3.83 -6.90 -42.22
C ASP A 107 -3.12 -8.06 -42.94
N ASP A 108 -2.44 -8.95 -42.20
CA ASP A 108 -1.74 -10.11 -42.77
C ASP A 108 -2.65 -11.33 -42.83
N SER A 109 -3.14 -11.66 -44.02
CA SER A 109 -4.05 -12.79 -44.23
C SER A 109 -3.58 -14.14 -43.65
N ALA A 110 -2.28 -14.38 -43.50
CA ALA A 110 -1.76 -15.62 -42.95
C ALA A 110 -1.89 -15.71 -41.42
N ASN A 111 -1.81 -14.57 -40.73
CA ASN A 111 -1.75 -14.49 -39.27
C ASN A 111 -2.93 -13.73 -38.64
N ALA A 112 -3.79 -13.08 -39.43
CA ALA A 112 -4.83 -12.18 -38.96
C ALA A 112 -5.84 -12.84 -38.01
N ASP A 113 -6.25 -14.09 -38.24
CA ASP A 113 -7.15 -14.79 -37.33
C ASP A 113 -6.46 -15.16 -35.99
N ILE A 114 -5.16 -15.44 -36.00
CA ILE A 114 -4.37 -15.70 -34.77
C ILE A 114 -4.21 -14.40 -33.99
N ALA A 115 -3.88 -13.30 -34.68
CA ALA A 115 -3.79 -11.97 -34.09
C ALA A 115 -5.14 -11.54 -33.48
N ALA A 116 -6.24 -11.74 -34.20
CA ALA A 116 -7.58 -11.46 -33.69
C ALA A 116 -7.91 -12.30 -32.45
N ALA A 117 -7.57 -13.59 -32.42
CA ALA A 117 -7.79 -14.45 -31.26
C ALA A 117 -6.99 -14.01 -30.03
N GLY A 118 -5.78 -13.50 -30.23
CA GLY A 118 -4.97 -12.89 -29.17
C GLY A 118 -5.58 -11.58 -28.66
N LEU A 119 -5.83 -10.61 -29.56
CA LEU A 119 -6.40 -9.31 -29.21
C LEU A 119 -7.77 -9.42 -28.53
N SER A 120 -8.59 -10.39 -28.92
CA SER A 120 -9.90 -10.67 -28.30
C SER A 120 -9.81 -11.00 -26.80
N LYS A 121 -8.66 -11.48 -26.33
CA LYS A 121 -8.39 -11.80 -24.92
C LYS A 121 -7.56 -10.73 -24.21
N THR A 122 -7.00 -9.78 -24.95
CA THR A 122 -6.13 -8.72 -24.43
C THR A 122 -6.98 -7.60 -23.82
N LEU A 123 -6.81 -7.36 -22.51
CA LEU A 123 -7.56 -6.33 -21.79
C LEU A 123 -6.88 -4.96 -21.83
N LEU A 124 -5.54 -4.95 -21.80
CA LEU A 124 -4.69 -3.75 -21.71
C LEU A 124 -4.57 -3.03 -23.06
N MET A 125 -5.69 -2.80 -23.73
CA MET A 125 -5.75 -2.09 -25.02
C MET A 125 -5.64 -0.57 -24.84
N PHE A 126 -6.16 -0.03 -23.74
CA PHE A 126 -6.22 1.43 -23.48
C PHE A 126 -6.61 2.20 -24.75
N ASP A 127 -5.80 3.16 -25.20
CA ASP A 127 -6.07 3.96 -26.40
C ASP A 127 -5.87 3.18 -27.72
N ALA A 128 -5.09 2.09 -27.74
CA ALA A 128 -4.92 1.25 -28.92
C ALA A 128 -6.23 0.51 -29.30
N PHE A 129 -7.27 0.59 -28.45
CA PHE A 129 -8.65 0.27 -28.83
C PHE A 129 -9.09 1.04 -30.09
N TYR A 130 -8.74 2.32 -30.20
CA TYR A 130 -9.17 3.16 -31.33
C TYR A 130 -8.51 2.74 -32.65
N ASP A 131 -7.29 2.21 -32.61
CA ASP A 131 -6.59 1.72 -33.79
C ASP A 131 -7.29 0.47 -34.38
N VAL A 132 -7.76 -0.43 -33.51
CA VAL A 132 -8.59 -1.59 -33.92
C VAL A 132 -9.94 -1.12 -34.44
N GLN A 133 -10.57 -0.14 -33.77
CA GLN A 133 -11.83 0.45 -34.20
C GLN A 133 -11.71 1.08 -35.60
N GLU A 134 -10.62 1.80 -35.88
CA GLU A 134 -10.36 2.42 -37.19
C GLU A 134 -10.27 1.35 -38.29
N LYS A 135 -9.51 0.29 -38.07
CA LYS A 135 -9.44 -0.85 -39.01
C LYS A 135 -10.80 -1.51 -39.24
N ALA A 136 -11.58 -1.71 -38.17
CA ALA A 136 -12.92 -2.28 -38.27
C ALA A 136 -13.86 -1.39 -39.11
N LYS A 137 -13.81 -0.07 -38.90
CA LYS A 137 -14.56 0.94 -39.68
C LYS A 137 -14.10 1.01 -41.14
N ALA A 138 -12.82 0.76 -41.40
CA ALA A 138 -12.26 0.67 -42.74
C ALA A 138 -12.61 -0.65 -43.48
N GLY A 139 -13.35 -1.57 -42.84
CA GLY A 139 -13.83 -2.82 -43.44
C GLY A 139 -12.91 -4.03 -43.25
N ASN A 140 -11.92 -3.95 -42.36
CA ASN A 140 -11.12 -5.12 -42.00
C ASN A 140 -11.99 -6.12 -41.19
N ALA A 141 -12.28 -7.28 -41.78
CA ALA A 141 -13.16 -8.28 -41.20
C ALA A 141 -12.62 -8.91 -39.90
N THR A 142 -11.30 -9.07 -39.74
CA THR A 142 -10.73 -9.62 -38.49
C THR A 142 -10.76 -8.59 -37.37
N ALA A 143 -10.52 -7.31 -37.68
CA ALA A 143 -10.71 -6.21 -36.71
C ALA A 143 -12.17 -6.11 -36.24
N GLN A 144 -13.15 -6.31 -37.13
CA GLN A 144 -14.57 -6.38 -36.77
C GLN A 144 -14.86 -7.53 -35.80
N LYS A 145 -14.30 -8.74 -36.04
CA LYS A 145 -14.42 -9.87 -35.10
C LYS A 145 -13.87 -9.53 -33.71
N VAL A 146 -12.74 -8.82 -33.63
CA VAL A 146 -12.17 -8.40 -32.33
C VAL A 146 -13.12 -7.46 -31.58
N MET A 147 -13.66 -6.45 -32.28
CA MET A 147 -14.64 -5.52 -31.70
C MET A 147 -15.90 -6.23 -31.20
N GLU A 148 -16.42 -7.19 -31.99
CA GLU A 148 -17.57 -8.01 -31.61
C GLU A 148 -17.26 -8.90 -30.40
N SER A 149 -16.09 -9.54 -30.36
CA SER A 149 -15.65 -10.39 -29.24
C SER A 149 -15.57 -9.60 -27.93
N TRP A 150 -14.98 -8.39 -27.95
CA TRP A 150 -14.97 -7.50 -26.80
C TRP A 150 -16.37 -7.07 -26.37
N ALA A 151 -17.23 -6.70 -27.32
CA ALA A 151 -18.61 -6.29 -27.06
C ALA A 151 -19.49 -7.41 -26.47
N ASN A 152 -19.15 -8.66 -26.77
CA ASN A 152 -19.78 -9.87 -26.24
C ASN A 152 -19.10 -10.39 -24.96
N ALA A 153 -18.08 -9.69 -24.46
CA ALA A 153 -17.30 -10.05 -23.27
C ALA A 153 -16.73 -11.49 -23.31
N GLU A 154 -16.29 -11.96 -24.48
CA GLU A 154 -15.74 -13.33 -24.62
C GLU A 154 -14.48 -13.53 -23.77
N TRP A 155 -13.69 -12.48 -23.55
CA TRP A 155 -12.54 -12.49 -22.63
C TRP A 155 -12.92 -12.94 -21.20
N PHE A 156 -14.15 -12.64 -20.78
CA PHE A 156 -14.71 -12.99 -19.47
C PHE A 156 -15.45 -14.33 -19.53
N LEU A 157 -16.33 -14.50 -20.54
CA LEU A 157 -17.18 -15.68 -20.66
C LEU A 157 -16.40 -16.97 -20.94
N ASN A 158 -15.22 -16.87 -21.58
CA ASN A 158 -14.34 -18.01 -21.83
C ASN A 158 -13.54 -18.44 -20.59
N LYS A 159 -13.54 -17.65 -19.51
CA LYS A 159 -12.96 -18.06 -18.23
C LYS A 159 -13.98 -18.92 -17.46
N PRO A 160 -13.54 -19.97 -16.74
CA PRO A 160 -14.42 -20.77 -15.88
C PRO A 160 -15.13 -19.86 -14.86
N ALA A 161 -16.43 -20.05 -14.70
CA ALA A 161 -17.14 -19.42 -13.59
C ALA A 161 -16.66 -19.98 -12.25
N VAL A 162 -16.83 -19.20 -11.17
CA VAL A 162 -16.60 -19.70 -9.82
C VAL A 162 -17.49 -20.92 -9.59
N ALA A 163 -16.94 -21.99 -9.03
CA ALA A 163 -17.69 -23.22 -8.83
C ALA A 163 -18.80 -23.03 -7.78
N GLU A 164 -19.94 -23.70 -7.97
CA GLU A 164 -21.03 -23.72 -6.97
C GLU A 164 -20.58 -24.32 -5.63
N LYS A 165 -19.58 -25.21 -5.67
CA LYS A 165 -18.94 -25.81 -4.52
C LYS A 165 -17.42 -25.79 -4.68
N ILE A 166 -16.71 -25.26 -3.69
CA ILE A 166 -15.25 -25.24 -3.60
C ILE A 166 -14.84 -26.09 -2.40
N THR A 167 -14.14 -27.19 -2.65
CA THR A 167 -13.60 -28.05 -1.57
C THR A 167 -12.16 -27.65 -1.28
N VAL A 168 -11.89 -27.25 -0.04
CA VAL A 168 -10.55 -26.81 0.41
C VAL A 168 -10.15 -27.49 1.70
N LYS A 169 -8.84 -27.54 1.96
CA LYS A 169 -8.26 -27.96 3.23
C LYS A 169 -7.78 -26.74 4.03
N VAL A 170 -8.13 -26.71 5.30
CA VAL A 170 -7.88 -25.58 6.19
C VAL A 170 -6.41 -25.54 6.62
N PHE A 171 -5.73 -24.42 6.32
CA PHE A 171 -4.47 -24.02 6.97
C PHE A 171 -4.79 -22.95 8.02
N LYS A 172 -5.05 -23.36 9.26
CA LYS A 172 -5.48 -22.46 10.35
C LYS A 172 -4.29 -21.82 11.06
N VAL A 173 -4.29 -20.49 11.14
CA VAL A 173 -3.40 -19.71 12.01
C VAL A 173 -4.26 -19.05 13.09
N THR A 174 -4.16 -19.54 14.32
CA THR A 174 -4.93 -19.03 15.46
C THR A 174 -4.42 -17.67 15.92
N GLY A 175 -5.33 -16.81 16.37
CA GLY A 175 -5.07 -15.44 16.79
C GLY A 175 -5.05 -14.45 15.63
N GLU A 176 -4.17 -13.46 15.73
CA GLU A 176 -3.99 -12.42 14.71
C GLU A 176 -2.81 -12.77 13.80
N THR A 177 -3.07 -12.81 12.49
CA THR A 177 -2.03 -12.80 11.45
C THR A 177 -1.78 -11.36 11.01
N ASN A 178 -0.67 -10.80 11.45
CA ASN A 178 -0.18 -9.52 10.95
C ASN A 178 0.52 -9.72 9.59
N THR A 179 0.54 -8.72 8.72
CA THR A 179 1.28 -8.85 7.45
C THR A 179 2.80 -8.96 7.63
N ASP A 180 3.37 -8.57 8.77
CA ASP A 180 4.77 -8.87 9.12
C ASP A 180 5.00 -10.37 9.38
N ASP A 181 3.98 -11.10 9.83
CA ASP A 181 4.07 -12.56 10.00
C ASP A 181 4.19 -13.28 8.66
N LEU A 182 3.46 -12.78 7.66
CA LEU A 182 3.45 -13.33 6.31
C LEU A 182 4.63 -12.85 5.46
N SER A 183 5.14 -11.66 5.76
CA SER A 183 6.22 -11.01 5.01
C SER A 183 7.08 -10.18 5.98
N PRO A 184 8.04 -10.81 6.67
CA PRO A 184 8.79 -10.16 7.75
C PRO A 184 9.61 -8.95 7.29
N ALA A 185 9.71 -7.94 8.14
CA ALA A 185 10.44 -6.71 7.83
C ALA A 185 11.92 -6.94 7.43
N PRO A 186 12.71 -7.82 8.08
CA PRO A 186 14.12 -8.07 7.71
C PRO A 186 14.32 -8.63 6.29
N ASP A 187 13.26 -9.19 5.71
CA ASP A 187 13.23 -9.83 4.39
C ASP A 187 12.63 -8.91 3.32
N ALA A 188 12.37 -7.64 3.63
CA ALA A 188 11.77 -6.68 2.70
C ALA A 188 12.54 -6.54 1.37
N TRP A 189 13.86 -6.75 1.41
CA TRP A 189 14.75 -6.69 0.25
C TRP A 189 14.47 -7.76 -0.82
N SER A 190 13.87 -8.90 -0.45
CA SER A 190 13.58 -10.00 -1.38
C SER A 190 12.16 -9.96 -1.96
N ARG A 191 11.32 -9.01 -1.55
CA ARG A 191 9.88 -8.94 -1.93
C ARG A 191 9.59 -9.04 -3.44
N PRO A 192 10.38 -8.43 -4.35
CA PRO A 192 10.16 -8.59 -5.79
C PRO A 192 10.39 -10.02 -6.31
N ASP A 193 11.14 -10.83 -5.57
CA ASP A 193 11.43 -12.23 -5.87
C ASP A 193 10.46 -13.12 -5.08
N ILE A 194 9.22 -13.19 -5.56
CA ILE A 194 8.10 -13.85 -4.85
C ILE A 194 8.46 -15.25 -4.32
N PRO A 195 9.04 -16.18 -5.12
CA PRO A 195 9.38 -17.52 -4.63
C PRO A 195 10.41 -17.52 -3.51
N LEU A 196 11.42 -16.64 -3.61
CA LEU A 196 12.44 -16.50 -2.57
C LEU A 196 11.84 -15.90 -1.30
N HIS A 197 11.04 -14.84 -1.43
CA HIS A 197 10.42 -14.15 -0.30
C HIS A 197 9.42 -15.04 0.43
N ALA A 198 8.66 -15.86 -0.29
CA ALA A 198 7.66 -16.76 0.28
C ALA A 198 8.25 -17.74 1.31
N LYS A 199 9.54 -18.10 1.21
CA LYS A 199 10.21 -18.92 2.22
C LYS A 199 10.21 -18.30 3.62
N ALA A 200 10.11 -16.97 3.73
CA ALA A 200 10.09 -16.27 5.01
C ALA A 200 8.69 -16.18 5.65
N MET A 201 7.63 -16.60 4.95
CA MET A 201 6.26 -16.56 5.44
C MET A 201 6.11 -17.43 6.69
N LEU A 202 5.62 -16.86 7.79
CA LEU A 202 5.42 -17.52 9.08
C LEU A 202 6.69 -18.20 9.63
N LYS A 203 7.87 -17.63 9.36
CA LYS A 203 9.14 -18.19 9.84
C LYS A 203 9.37 -18.09 11.34
N ILE A 204 8.55 -17.33 12.06
CA ILE A 204 8.58 -17.24 13.53
C ILE A 204 7.51 -18.17 14.09
N GLY A 205 7.94 -19.18 14.84
CA GLY A 205 7.08 -20.19 15.43
C GLY A 205 5.95 -19.60 16.27
N ARG A 206 4.78 -20.23 16.18
CA ARG A 206 3.57 -19.89 16.96
C ARG A 206 2.71 -21.13 17.11
N ASP A 207 1.65 -21.06 17.92
CA ASP A 207 0.77 -22.20 18.12
C ASP A 207 0.20 -22.73 16.78
N GLY A 208 0.24 -24.05 16.60
CA GLY A 208 -0.17 -24.73 15.37
C GLY A 208 0.75 -24.57 14.15
N ILE A 209 1.81 -23.75 14.20
CA ILE A 209 2.69 -23.45 13.06
C ILE A 209 4.13 -23.82 13.38
N ASN A 210 4.69 -24.72 12.58
CA ASN A 210 6.02 -25.28 12.79
C ASN A 210 6.96 -24.89 11.63
N PRO A 211 7.74 -23.80 11.76
CA PRO A 211 8.72 -23.41 10.75
C PRO A 211 9.75 -24.50 10.50
N ASP A 212 10.20 -24.67 9.26
CA ASP A 212 11.27 -25.60 8.90
C ASP A 212 12.61 -25.21 9.53
N ASP A 213 12.87 -23.90 9.68
CA ASP A 213 13.99 -23.31 10.40
C ASP A 213 13.55 -22.01 11.08
N ASP A 214 13.31 -22.06 12.39
CA ASP A 214 12.72 -20.95 13.15
C ASP A 214 13.58 -19.67 13.06
N GLY A 215 12.96 -18.57 12.64
CA GLY A 215 13.63 -17.29 12.34
C GLY A 215 14.07 -17.13 10.88
N THR A 216 14.12 -18.19 10.09
CA THR A 216 14.72 -18.19 8.74
C THR A 216 13.77 -18.70 7.66
N VAL A 217 13.16 -19.88 7.85
CA VAL A 217 12.30 -20.56 6.86
C VAL A 217 10.98 -20.96 7.50
N GLY A 218 9.88 -20.59 6.84
CA GLY A 218 8.51 -20.91 7.19
C GLY A 218 8.15 -22.39 7.20
N PRO A 219 6.87 -22.72 7.43
CA PRO A 219 6.40 -24.10 7.63
C PRO A 219 6.19 -24.84 6.30
N LEU A 220 7.23 -24.92 5.46
CA LEU A 220 7.13 -25.46 4.10
C LEU A 220 6.74 -26.95 4.10
N LYS A 221 7.35 -27.76 4.96
CA LYS A 221 6.98 -29.18 5.09
C LYS A 221 5.55 -29.37 5.55
N GLN A 222 5.09 -28.55 6.49
CA GLN A 222 3.71 -28.61 6.98
C GLN A 222 2.71 -28.28 5.86
N ILE A 223 3.01 -27.27 5.03
CA ILE A 223 2.21 -26.93 3.85
C ILE A 223 2.20 -28.09 2.84
N GLU A 224 3.37 -28.64 2.51
CA GLU A 224 3.51 -29.75 1.58
C GLU A 224 2.77 -31.01 2.05
N GLU A 225 2.87 -31.35 3.35
CA GLU A 225 2.14 -32.46 3.98
C GLU A 225 0.63 -32.30 3.84
N LEU A 226 0.11 -31.08 4.03
CA LEU A 226 -1.31 -30.79 3.86
C LEU A 226 -1.75 -30.86 2.39
N GLN A 227 -0.84 -30.69 1.42
CA GLN A 227 -1.15 -30.73 -0.02
C GLN A 227 -1.04 -32.13 -0.64
N GLN A 228 -0.58 -33.16 0.09
CA GLN A 228 -0.28 -34.49 -0.47
C GLN A 228 -1.47 -35.20 -1.14
N ASP A 229 -2.71 -34.92 -0.72
CA ASP A 229 -3.92 -35.50 -1.30
C ASP A 229 -4.52 -34.67 -2.45
N GLY A 230 -3.84 -33.60 -2.86
CA GLY A 230 -4.22 -32.76 -4.00
C GLY A 230 -5.38 -31.80 -3.72
N ILE A 231 -5.82 -31.65 -2.47
CA ILE A 231 -6.84 -30.68 -2.08
C ILE A 231 -6.19 -29.30 -1.92
N GLN A 232 -6.76 -28.27 -2.55
CA GLN A 232 -6.28 -26.89 -2.43
C GLN A 232 -6.38 -26.39 -0.98
N LEU A 233 -5.37 -25.65 -0.53
CA LEU A 233 -5.39 -25.05 0.80
C LEU A 233 -6.19 -23.74 0.82
N ALA A 234 -6.87 -23.48 1.92
CA ALA A 234 -7.40 -22.17 2.27
C ALA A 234 -6.64 -21.62 3.49
N TYR A 235 -6.21 -20.35 3.42
CA TYR A 235 -5.65 -19.67 4.58
C TYR A 235 -6.80 -19.28 5.51
N VAL A 236 -6.73 -19.67 6.79
CA VAL A 236 -7.79 -19.40 7.76
C VAL A 236 -7.20 -18.77 9.02
N GLY A 237 -7.79 -17.69 9.54
CA GLY A 237 -7.35 -17.08 10.80
C GLY A 237 -8.44 -16.30 11.53
N ASP A 238 -8.26 -16.02 12.82
CA ASP A 238 -9.28 -15.29 13.60
C ASP A 238 -9.32 -13.81 13.20
N VAL A 239 -8.15 -13.17 13.10
CA VAL A 239 -7.96 -11.84 12.50
C VAL A 239 -6.83 -11.91 11.47
N VAL A 240 -7.06 -11.47 10.24
CA VAL A 240 -6.12 -11.66 9.12
C VAL A 240 -5.75 -10.34 8.45
N GLY A 241 -4.44 -10.14 8.23
CA GLY A 241 -3.94 -9.11 7.32
C GLY A 241 -3.78 -7.71 7.93
N THR A 242 -3.76 -7.59 9.27
CA THR A 242 -3.57 -6.30 9.94
C THR A 242 -2.18 -5.71 9.69
N GLY A 243 -2.05 -4.40 9.89
CA GLY A 243 -0.78 -3.69 9.83
C GLY A 243 -0.41 -3.12 8.46
N SER A 244 0.65 -3.63 7.85
CA SER A 244 1.25 -3.03 6.65
C SER A 244 0.51 -3.40 5.37
N SER A 245 0.46 -2.48 4.40
CA SER A 245 -0.09 -2.69 3.06
C SER A 245 0.81 -3.52 2.12
N ARG A 246 1.81 -4.24 2.65
CA ARG A 246 2.81 -4.91 1.83
C ARG A 246 2.18 -6.05 1.02
N LYS A 247 2.09 -5.87 -0.31
CA LYS A 247 1.55 -6.89 -1.23
C LYS A 247 2.29 -8.23 -1.15
N SER A 248 3.54 -8.22 -0.72
CA SER A 248 4.34 -9.42 -0.48
C SER A 248 3.68 -10.42 0.47
N ALA A 249 2.89 -9.98 1.45
CA ALA A 249 2.13 -10.89 2.32
C ALA A 249 1.13 -11.73 1.52
N THR A 250 0.32 -11.10 0.68
CA THR A 250 -0.58 -11.78 -0.27
C THR A 250 0.20 -12.63 -1.26
N ASN A 251 1.27 -12.09 -1.86
CA ASN A 251 2.08 -12.84 -2.82
C ASN A 251 2.63 -14.15 -2.21
N SER A 252 3.06 -14.15 -0.95
CA SER A 252 3.57 -15.35 -0.29
C SER A 252 2.49 -16.39 0.02
N VAL A 253 1.30 -15.96 0.47
CA VAL A 253 0.15 -16.86 0.65
C VAL A 253 -0.24 -17.48 -0.69
N LEU A 254 -0.42 -16.67 -1.73
CA LEU A 254 -0.82 -17.12 -3.06
C LEU A 254 0.27 -17.95 -3.75
N TRP A 255 1.55 -17.74 -3.42
CA TRP A 255 2.61 -18.59 -3.92
C TRP A 255 2.40 -20.06 -3.52
N PHE A 256 1.98 -20.30 -2.27
CA PHE A 256 1.74 -21.66 -1.77
C PHE A 256 0.33 -22.18 -2.01
N MET A 257 -0.68 -21.31 -2.03
CA MET A 257 -2.10 -21.70 -1.99
C MET A 257 -2.92 -21.25 -3.22
N GLY A 258 -2.32 -20.44 -4.09
CA GLY A 258 -2.92 -19.98 -5.33
C GLY A 258 -2.57 -20.85 -6.53
N GLU A 259 -2.85 -20.33 -7.71
CA GLU A 259 -2.71 -20.99 -9.01
C GLU A 259 -1.74 -20.24 -9.91
N ASP A 260 -1.04 -20.98 -10.79
CA ASP A 260 -0.14 -20.40 -11.77
C ASP A 260 -0.89 -19.53 -12.78
N ILE A 261 -0.36 -18.35 -13.08
CA ILE A 261 -0.89 -17.48 -14.14
C ILE A 261 -0.19 -17.87 -15.44
N PRO A 262 -0.92 -18.30 -16.49
CA PRO A 262 -0.31 -18.75 -17.74
C PRO A 262 0.63 -17.70 -18.34
N HIS A 263 1.84 -18.14 -18.71
CA HIS A 263 2.89 -17.32 -19.35
C HIS A 263 3.47 -16.17 -18.50
N VAL A 264 3.04 -16.03 -17.23
CA VAL A 264 3.56 -15.02 -16.30
C VAL A 264 4.47 -15.70 -15.28
N PRO A 265 5.80 -15.52 -15.36
CA PRO A 265 6.70 -16.23 -14.48
C PRO A 265 6.63 -15.75 -13.03
N ASN A 266 6.66 -16.71 -12.10
CA ASN A 266 6.90 -16.49 -10.66
C ASN A 266 5.86 -15.59 -9.97
N LYS A 267 4.63 -15.54 -10.51
CA LYS A 267 3.47 -14.92 -9.87
C LYS A 267 2.29 -15.89 -9.92
N ARG A 268 1.51 -15.93 -8.85
CA ARG A 268 0.30 -16.73 -8.72
C ARG A 268 -0.89 -15.84 -8.37
N GLY A 269 -2.09 -16.27 -8.76
CA GLY A 269 -3.37 -15.63 -8.43
C GLY A 269 -4.34 -16.64 -7.80
N GLY A 270 -5.61 -16.28 -7.65
CA GLY A 270 -6.61 -17.20 -7.11
C GLY A 270 -6.46 -17.48 -5.62
N GLY A 271 -6.92 -18.64 -5.16
CA GLY A 271 -6.84 -19.05 -3.74
C GLY A 271 -8.00 -18.53 -2.88
N VAL A 272 -8.10 -19.06 -1.65
CA VAL A 272 -9.18 -18.76 -0.70
C VAL A 272 -8.59 -18.29 0.63
N CYS A 273 -9.15 -17.21 1.19
CA CYS A 273 -8.78 -16.67 2.50
C CYS A 273 -10.03 -16.48 3.36
N LEU A 274 -10.06 -17.10 4.53
CA LEU A 274 -11.18 -17.05 5.47
C LEU A 274 -10.72 -16.37 6.77
N GLY A 275 -11.46 -15.37 7.22
CA GLY A 275 -11.15 -14.65 8.44
C GLY A 275 -12.38 -14.41 9.30
N GLY A 276 -12.25 -14.52 10.63
CA GLY A 276 -13.23 -13.92 11.54
C GLY A 276 -13.33 -12.42 11.32
N LYS A 277 -12.17 -11.79 11.11
CA LYS A 277 -12.04 -10.42 10.60
C LYS A 277 -10.87 -10.35 9.60
N ILE A 278 -11.03 -9.65 8.49
CA ILE A 278 -9.98 -9.39 7.51
C ILE A 278 -9.78 -7.88 7.42
N ALA A 279 -8.53 -7.42 7.59
CA ALA A 279 -8.23 -6.00 7.48
C ALA A 279 -8.50 -5.50 6.03
N PRO A 280 -9.09 -4.29 5.85
CA PRO A 280 -9.62 -3.84 4.56
C PRO A 280 -8.56 -3.77 3.45
N ILE A 281 -7.34 -3.32 3.78
CA ILE A 281 -6.25 -3.25 2.79
C ILE A 281 -5.86 -4.66 2.30
N PHE A 282 -5.83 -5.64 3.21
CA PHE A 282 -5.49 -7.02 2.86
C PHE A 282 -6.62 -7.69 2.08
N TYR A 283 -7.89 -7.46 2.47
CA TYR A 283 -9.07 -7.88 1.71
C TYR A 283 -8.97 -7.40 0.25
N ASN A 284 -8.76 -6.09 0.06
CA ASN A 284 -8.60 -5.49 -1.27
C ASN A 284 -7.40 -6.07 -2.04
N THR A 285 -6.29 -6.35 -1.36
CA THR A 285 -5.11 -6.92 -2.03
C THR A 285 -5.36 -8.37 -2.49
N MET A 286 -6.15 -9.14 -1.74
CA MET A 286 -6.54 -10.51 -2.09
C MET A 286 -7.48 -10.52 -3.29
N GLU A 287 -8.56 -9.73 -3.28
CA GLU A 287 -9.51 -9.65 -4.41
C GLU A 287 -8.86 -9.07 -5.69
N ASP A 288 -7.97 -8.07 -5.56
CA ASP A 288 -7.21 -7.52 -6.69
C ASP A 288 -6.30 -8.58 -7.34
N SER A 289 -5.89 -9.59 -6.57
CA SER A 289 -5.05 -10.72 -7.01
C SER A 289 -5.86 -11.94 -7.48
N GLY A 290 -7.20 -11.82 -7.54
CA GLY A 290 -8.10 -12.88 -7.99
C GLY A 290 -8.43 -13.93 -6.93
N ALA A 291 -8.04 -13.72 -5.67
CA ALA A 291 -8.42 -14.59 -4.56
C ALA A 291 -9.87 -14.35 -4.12
N LEU A 292 -10.41 -15.29 -3.36
CA LEU A 292 -11.71 -15.19 -2.70
C LEU A 292 -11.52 -14.95 -1.18
N PRO A 293 -11.43 -13.69 -0.72
CA PRO A 293 -11.48 -13.36 0.71
C PRO A 293 -12.92 -13.41 1.23
N ILE A 294 -13.15 -14.02 2.40
CA ILE A 294 -14.47 -14.11 3.03
C ILE A 294 -14.35 -13.82 4.54
N GLU A 295 -15.15 -12.89 5.04
CA GLU A 295 -15.35 -12.71 6.49
C GLU A 295 -16.48 -13.65 6.98
N LEU A 296 -16.19 -14.51 7.95
CA LEU A 296 -17.14 -15.47 8.52
C LEU A 296 -16.66 -16.01 9.87
N ASP A 297 -17.52 -16.68 10.64
CA ASP A 297 -17.07 -17.39 11.82
C ASP A 297 -16.16 -18.58 11.43
N VAL A 298 -14.95 -18.60 11.99
CA VAL A 298 -13.89 -19.60 11.75
C VAL A 298 -13.59 -20.46 12.99
N GLN A 299 -14.35 -20.33 14.08
CA GLN A 299 -14.07 -21.06 15.33
C GLN A 299 -14.24 -22.57 15.18
N ALA A 300 -15.13 -23.02 14.30
CA ALA A 300 -15.35 -24.44 14.00
C ALA A 300 -14.34 -25.03 12.99
N MET A 301 -13.35 -24.25 12.53
CA MET A 301 -12.36 -24.65 11.52
C MET A 301 -10.98 -24.86 12.15
N ASN A 302 -10.46 -26.08 12.03
CA ASN A 302 -9.16 -26.50 12.58
C ASN A 302 -8.17 -26.85 11.46
N MET A 303 -6.87 -26.82 11.80
CA MET A 303 -5.80 -27.23 10.89
C MET A 303 -6.07 -28.63 10.31
N GLY A 304 -6.06 -28.74 8.98
CA GLY A 304 -6.26 -30.00 8.26
C GLY A 304 -7.72 -30.40 8.02
N ASP A 305 -8.71 -29.67 8.55
CA ASP A 305 -10.11 -29.90 8.23
C ASP A 305 -10.35 -29.74 6.72
N VAL A 306 -11.18 -30.61 6.14
CA VAL A 306 -11.67 -30.46 4.76
C VAL A 306 -13.09 -29.91 4.80
N ILE A 307 -13.30 -28.79 4.11
CA ILE A 307 -14.54 -28.04 4.12
C ILE A 307 -15.03 -27.81 2.68
N ASP A 308 -16.34 -27.73 2.53
CA ASP A 308 -17.01 -27.39 1.27
C ASP A 308 -17.63 -25.99 1.43
N ILE A 309 -17.14 -25.03 0.63
CA ILE A 309 -17.65 -23.65 0.56
C ILE A 309 -18.64 -23.59 -0.60
N PHE A 310 -19.82 -23.02 -0.36
CA PHE A 310 -20.85 -22.80 -1.37
C PHE A 310 -21.03 -21.29 -1.58
N PRO A 311 -20.25 -20.66 -2.50
CA PRO A 311 -20.17 -19.19 -2.60
C PRO A 311 -21.51 -18.53 -2.92
N TYR A 312 -22.36 -19.19 -3.71
CA TYR A 312 -23.67 -18.69 -4.10
C TYR A 312 -24.76 -18.93 -3.05
N GLU A 313 -24.57 -19.89 -2.14
CA GLU A 313 -25.50 -20.17 -1.03
C GLU A 313 -25.13 -19.40 0.24
N GLY A 314 -23.89 -18.92 0.37
CA GLY A 314 -23.42 -18.23 1.58
C GLY A 314 -23.18 -19.17 2.76
N VAL A 315 -22.80 -20.43 2.51
CA VAL A 315 -22.61 -21.44 3.57
C VAL A 315 -21.30 -22.21 3.44
N VAL A 316 -20.73 -22.59 4.58
CA VAL A 316 -19.61 -23.53 4.68
C VAL A 316 -20.06 -24.78 5.43
N LYS A 317 -19.80 -25.94 4.85
CA LYS A 317 -20.14 -27.25 5.42
C LYS A 317 -18.89 -28.09 5.65
N ARG A 318 -18.93 -29.01 6.61
CA ARG A 318 -17.89 -30.04 6.75
C ARG A 318 -17.97 -30.97 5.54
N SER A 319 -16.84 -31.16 4.84
CA SER A 319 -16.84 -31.86 3.56
C SER A 319 -17.38 -33.28 3.69
N GLY A 320 -18.24 -33.68 2.76
CA GLY A 320 -18.92 -34.97 2.76
C GLY A 320 -20.09 -35.10 3.75
N THR A 321 -20.51 -34.01 4.39
CA THR A 321 -21.66 -33.98 5.32
C THR A 321 -22.59 -32.79 5.03
N ASP A 322 -23.79 -32.80 5.60
CA ASP A 322 -24.72 -31.66 5.57
C ASP A 322 -24.56 -30.72 6.79
N GLU A 323 -23.53 -30.92 7.62
CA GLU A 323 -23.24 -30.09 8.79
C GLU A 323 -22.75 -28.71 8.34
N VAL A 324 -23.60 -27.69 8.49
CA VAL A 324 -23.23 -26.28 8.31
C VAL A 324 -22.41 -25.84 9.52
N ILE A 325 -21.17 -25.39 9.27
CA ILE A 325 -20.24 -24.94 10.30
C ILE A 325 -20.09 -23.41 10.33
N SER A 326 -20.49 -22.72 9.27
CA SER A 326 -20.51 -21.26 9.20
C SER A 326 -21.37 -20.75 8.04
N THR A 327 -21.77 -19.49 8.11
CA THR A 327 -22.55 -18.78 7.08
C THR A 327 -21.91 -17.42 6.80
N PHE A 328 -22.06 -16.90 5.59
CA PHE A 328 -21.45 -15.65 5.16
C PHE A 328 -22.28 -14.95 4.07
N GLU A 329 -21.98 -13.67 3.85
CA GLU A 329 -22.51 -12.88 2.75
C GLU A 329 -21.34 -12.35 1.91
N LEU A 330 -21.52 -12.28 0.60
CA LEU A 330 -20.53 -11.73 -0.33
C LEU A 330 -21.08 -10.51 -1.04
N GLY A 331 -20.19 -9.59 -1.42
CA GLY A 331 -20.53 -8.53 -2.35
C GLY A 331 -20.95 -9.12 -3.72
N PRO A 332 -21.93 -8.50 -4.41
CA PRO A 332 -22.49 -9.06 -5.64
C PRO A 332 -21.48 -9.18 -6.78
N VAL A 333 -20.42 -8.36 -6.77
CA VAL A 333 -19.41 -8.30 -7.83
C VAL A 333 -18.22 -9.23 -7.59
N LEU A 334 -18.01 -9.72 -6.35
CA LEU A 334 -16.78 -10.45 -5.98
C LEU A 334 -16.57 -11.71 -6.81
N LEU A 335 -17.63 -12.43 -7.18
CA LEU A 335 -17.51 -13.64 -8.00
C LEU A 335 -17.11 -13.34 -9.46
N ASP A 336 -17.52 -12.18 -9.99
CA ASP A 336 -17.03 -11.70 -11.29
C ASP A 336 -15.55 -11.32 -11.20
N GLU A 337 -15.10 -10.75 -10.08
CA GLU A 337 -13.70 -10.41 -9.86
C GLU A 337 -12.82 -11.67 -9.84
N VAL A 338 -13.21 -12.69 -9.08
CA VAL A 338 -12.52 -13.98 -9.05
C VAL A 338 -12.47 -14.61 -10.44
N ARG A 339 -13.61 -14.63 -11.16
CA ARG A 339 -13.67 -15.16 -12.54
C ARG A 339 -12.75 -14.40 -13.50
N ALA A 340 -12.68 -13.08 -13.38
CA ALA A 340 -11.81 -12.25 -14.20
C ALA A 340 -10.31 -12.46 -13.89
N GLY A 341 -9.97 -13.12 -12.79
CA GLY A 341 -8.61 -13.27 -12.28
C GLY A 341 -8.16 -12.07 -11.45
N GLY A 342 -9.11 -11.31 -10.90
CA GLY A 342 -8.90 -10.16 -10.03
C GLY A 342 -9.83 -8.99 -10.37
N ARG A 343 -10.07 -8.14 -9.38
CA ARG A 343 -10.88 -6.91 -9.54
C ARG A 343 -10.29 -5.95 -10.58
N ILE A 344 -8.96 -5.78 -10.59
CA ILE A 344 -8.29 -4.90 -11.57
C ILE A 344 -8.53 -5.38 -13.02
N PRO A 345 -8.27 -6.65 -13.38
CA PRO A 345 -8.66 -7.19 -14.69
C PRO A 345 -10.14 -7.01 -15.02
N LEU A 346 -11.04 -7.21 -14.04
CA LEU A 346 -12.48 -7.02 -14.25
C LEU A 346 -12.83 -5.59 -14.68
N ILE A 347 -12.32 -4.59 -13.96
CA ILE A 347 -12.58 -3.17 -14.25
C ILE A 347 -12.10 -2.80 -15.65
N ILE A 348 -10.87 -3.18 -15.99
CA ILE A 348 -10.28 -2.89 -17.31
C ILE A 348 -11.09 -3.57 -18.41
N GLY A 349 -11.39 -4.87 -18.25
CA GLY A 349 -12.13 -5.65 -19.24
C GLY A 349 -13.59 -5.20 -19.41
N ARG A 350 -14.27 -4.85 -18.31
CA ARG A 350 -15.63 -4.29 -18.33
C ARG A 350 -15.65 -2.96 -19.08
N GLY A 351 -14.69 -2.08 -18.81
CA GLY A 351 -14.53 -0.82 -19.54
C GLY A 351 -14.26 -1.02 -21.04
N LEU A 352 -13.42 -2.00 -21.39
CA LEU A 352 -13.17 -2.38 -22.79
C LEU A 352 -14.44 -2.87 -23.49
N THR A 353 -15.22 -3.75 -22.83
CA THR A 353 -16.52 -4.20 -23.34
C THR A 353 -17.48 -3.03 -23.52
N GLY A 354 -17.58 -2.12 -22.53
CA GLY A 354 -18.44 -0.93 -22.62
C GLY A 354 -18.13 -0.07 -23.85
N ARG A 355 -16.85 0.29 -24.05
CA ARG A 355 -16.39 1.07 -25.22
C ARG A 355 -16.67 0.35 -26.54
N ALA A 356 -16.45 -0.96 -26.60
CA ALA A 356 -16.73 -1.75 -27.80
C ALA A 356 -18.22 -1.75 -28.15
N ARG A 357 -19.10 -1.90 -27.15
CA ARG A 357 -20.55 -1.88 -27.34
C ARG A 357 -21.04 -0.52 -27.80
N GLU A 358 -20.57 0.56 -27.18
CA GLU A 358 -20.88 1.93 -27.61
C GLU A 358 -20.46 2.16 -29.07
N ALA A 359 -19.24 1.76 -29.44
CA ALA A 359 -18.72 1.87 -30.79
C ALA A 359 -19.55 1.10 -31.84
N LEU A 360 -20.16 -0.01 -31.45
CA LEU A 360 -21.04 -0.83 -32.29
C LEU A 360 -22.52 -0.41 -32.23
N GLY A 361 -22.86 0.65 -31.47
CA GLY A 361 -24.24 1.11 -31.30
C GLY A 361 -25.12 0.13 -30.52
N LEU A 362 -24.51 -0.70 -29.66
CA LEU A 362 -25.19 -1.63 -28.77
C LEU A 362 -25.50 -0.95 -27.43
N GLY A 363 -26.63 -1.33 -26.80
CA GLY A 363 -26.95 -0.88 -25.44
C GLY A 363 -26.03 -1.49 -24.38
N GLU A 364 -26.18 -1.03 -23.14
CA GLU A 364 -25.47 -1.59 -21.97
C GLU A 364 -25.69 -3.11 -21.86
N THR A 365 -24.72 -3.83 -21.30
CA THR A 365 -24.79 -5.27 -21.13
C THR A 365 -25.21 -5.63 -19.70
N GLU A 366 -26.03 -6.68 -19.58
CA GLU A 366 -26.41 -7.29 -18.29
C GLU A 366 -25.51 -8.50 -17.93
N LEU A 367 -24.38 -8.67 -18.63
CA LEU A 367 -23.47 -9.81 -18.43
C LEU A 367 -22.68 -9.77 -17.13
N PHE A 368 -22.44 -8.57 -16.58
CA PHE A 368 -21.66 -8.37 -15.36
C PHE A 368 -22.60 -8.10 -14.20
N ALA A 369 -22.27 -8.62 -13.03
CA ALA A 369 -22.91 -8.24 -11.79
C ALA A 369 -22.75 -6.73 -11.57
N LYS A 370 -23.84 -6.09 -11.16
CA LYS A 370 -23.87 -4.67 -10.82
C LYS A 370 -23.57 -4.49 -9.33
N PRO A 371 -22.90 -3.40 -8.93
CA PRO A 371 -22.83 -3.00 -7.54
C PRO A 371 -24.22 -2.86 -6.91
N VAL A 372 -24.30 -2.91 -5.58
CA VAL A 372 -25.56 -2.73 -4.87
C VAL A 372 -26.05 -1.30 -5.06
N ASP A 373 -27.30 -1.14 -5.49
CA ASP A 373 -27.96 0.18 -5.48
C ASP A 373 -28.12 0.63 -4.03
N VAL A 374 -27.66 1.84 -3.71
CA VAL A 374 -27.82 2.37 -2.36
C VAL A 374 -29.24 2.92 -2.19
N ALA A 375 -29.84 2.65 -1.03
CA ALA A 375 -31.16 3.15 -0.68
C ALA A 375 -31.22 4.68 -0.78
N GLU A 376 -32.31 5.21 -1.34
CA GLU A 376 -32.55 6.66 -1.36
C GLU A 376 -32.59 7.20 0.08
N SER A 377 -31.81 8.24 0.34
CA SER A 377 -31.77 8.93 1.64
C SER A 377 -31.84 10.44 1.45
N SER A 378 -32.69 11.09 2.24
CA SER A 378 -32.83 12.56 2.27
C SER A 378 -31.82 13.26 3.18
N LYS A 379 -30.94 12.49 3.84
CA LYS A 379 -29.96 13.00 4.81
C LYS A 379 -28.79 13.68 4.11
N GLY A 380 -28.09 14.57 4.79
CA GLY A 380 -26.83 15.11 4.29
C GLY A 380 -25.70 14.07 4.19
N PHE A 381 -24.55 14.49 3.68
CA PHE A 381 -23.34 13.70 3.52
C PHE A 381 -22.30 14.03 4.59
N THR A 382 -21.53 13.02 5.00
CA THR A 382 -20.35 13.25 5.84
C THR A 382 -19.26 13.97 5.04
N LEU A 383 -18.19 14.44 5.71
CA LEU A 383 -17.09 15.14 5.02
C LEU A 383 -16.39 14.20 4.04
N ALA A 384 -16.11 12.96 4.47
CA ALA A 384 -15.52 11.94 3.62
C ALA A 384 -16.39 11.64 2.38
N GLN A 385 -17.70 11.52 2.56
CA GLN A 385 -18.64 11.26 1.48
C GLN A 385 -18.66 12.39 0.44
N LYS A 386 -18.58 13.66 0.88
CA LYS A 386 -18.48 14.82 -0.02
C LYS A 386 -17.15 14.87 -0.77
N MET A 387 -16.04 14.60 -0.09
CA MET A 387 -14.71 14.57 -0.73
C MET A 387 -14.64 13.50 -1.84
N VAL A 388 -15.15 12.30 -1.56
CA VAL A 388 -15.25 11.23 -2.57
C VAL A 388 -16.24 11.60 -3.68
N GLY A 389 -17.39 12.18 -3.32
CA GLY A 389 -18.37 12.72 -4.28
C GLY A 389 -17.76 13.67 -5.29
N LYS A 390 -17.04 14.70 -4.82
CA LYS A 390 -16.35 15.66 -5.69
C LYS A 390 -15.36 14.98 -6.63
N ALA A 391 -14.61 13.98 -6.14
CA ALA A 391 -13.68 13.22 -6.97
C ALA A 391 -14.38 12.36 -8.04
N CYS A 392 -15.67 12.07 -7.88
CA CYS A 392 -16.54 11.39 -8.84
C CYS A 392 -17.44 12.34 -9.64
N GLY A 393 -17.41 13.66 -9.38
CA GLY A 393 -18.26 14.65 -10.06
C GLY A 393 -19.72 14.70 -9.57
N VAL A 394 -20.00 14.26 -8.34
CA VAL A 394 -21.32 14.31 -7.68
C VAL A 394 -21.24 14.97 -6.30
N ASP A 395 -22.37 15.28 -5.67
CA ASP A 395 -22.38 15.99 -4.37
C ASP A 395 -21.88 15.13 -3.20
N GLY A 396 -22.03 13.80 -3.30
CA GLY A 396 -21.57 12.85 -2.29
C GLY A 396 -21.76 11.39 -2.73
N VAL A 397 -21.00 10.48 -2.14
CA VAL A 397 -21.13 9.03 -2.34
C VAL A 397 -21.58 8.39 -1.03
N ARG A 398 -22.61 7.54 -1.07
CA ARG A 398 -23.15 6.90 0.14
C ARG A 398 -22.36 5.65 0.52
N ALA A 399 -22.42 5.27 1.80
CA ALA A 399 -21.83 4.01 2.24
C ALA A 399 -22.43 2.81 1.48
N GLY A 400 -21.58 1.85 1.10
CA GLY A 400 -21.91 0.70 0.26
C GLY A 400 -22.00 1.00 -1.24
N GLN A 401 -21.93 2.26 -1.66
CA GLN A 401 -21.94 2.64 -3.07
C GLN A 401 -20.56 2.40 -3.69
N TYR A 402 -20.52 1.65 -4.79
CA TYR A 402 -19.33 1.58 -5.63
C TYR A 402 -19.09 2.91 -6.36
N CYS A 403 -17.85 3.34 -6.41
CA CYS A 403 -17.41 4.52 -7.13
C CYS A 403 -15.96 4.40 -7.59
N GLU A 404 -15.56 5.29 -8.51
CA GLU A 404 -14.20 5.37 -9.04
C GLU A 404 -13.65 6.80 -8.88
N PRO A 405 -13.30 7.25 -7.66
CA PRO A 405 -12.79 8.60 -7.44
C PRO A 405 -11.52 8.88 -8.24
N LYS A 406 -11.41 10.10 -8.77
CA LYS A 406 -10.16 10.62 -9.33
C LYS A 406 -9.06 10.67 -8.26
N MET A 407 -7.88 10.17 -8.62
CA MET A 407 -6.68 10.17 -7.79
C MET A 407 -5.85 11.44 -8.04
N THR A 408 -5.95 12.40 -7.13
CA THR A 408 -5.17 13.65 -7.19
C THR A 408 -3.73 13.45 -6.73
N THR A 409 -3.51 12.59 -5.74
CA THR A 409 -2.16 12.33 -5.21
C THR A 409 -1.95 10.84 -4.92
N VAL A 410 -0.84 10.29 -5.39
CA VAL A 410 -0.43 8.90 -5.15
C VAL A 410 0.98 8.86 -4.52
N GLY A 411 1.10 8.21 -3.37
CA GLY A 411 2.38 8.02 -2.66
C GLY A 411 3.00 6.63 -2.87
N SER A 412 4.33 6.57 -3.00
CA SER A 412 5.12 5.33 -3.06
C SER A 412 6.39 5.47 -2.23
N GLN A 413 6.80 4.38 -1.56
CA GLN A 413 8.00 4.30 -0.72
C GLN A 413 8.89 3.14 -1.17
N ASP A 414 10.11 3.04 -0.65
CA ASP A 414 11.20 2.23 -1.19
C ASP A 414 11.17 0.73 -0.86
N THR A 415 10.28 0.28 0.03
CA THR A 415 10.10 -1.16 0.35
C THR A 415 8.87 -1.78 -0.30
N THR A 416 7.92 -0.97 -0.76
CA THR A 416 6.80 -1.39 -1.62
C THR A 416 7.01 -0.96 -3.07
N GLY A 417 7.80 0.09 -3.31
CA GLY A 417 8.11 0.67 -4.62
C GLY A 417 8.63 -0.34 -5.64
N PRO A 418 9.55 -1.26 -5.30
CA PRO A 418 9.96 -2.32 -6.22
C PRO A 418 8.80 -3.23 -6.68
N MET A 419 7.86 -3.58 -5.78
CA MET A 419 6.66 -4.33 -6.16
C MET A 419 5.72 -3.46 -7.00
N THR A 420 5.49 -2.21 -6.62
CA THR A 420 4.65 -1.27 -7.39
C THR A 420 5.20 -1.05 -8.80
N ARG A 421 6.53 -0.98 -8.97
CA ARG A 421 7.20 -0.96 -10.28
C ARG A 421 6.84 -2.19 -11.11
N ASP A 422 6.91 -3.38 -10.51
CA ASP A 422 6.63 -4.62 -11.22
C ASP A 422 5.15 -4.74 -11.59
N GLU A 423 4.23 -4.32 -10.71
CA GLU A 423 2.79 -4.24 -11.05
C GLU A 423 2.51 -3.17 -12.14
N LEU A 424 3.22 -2.04 -12.16
CA LEU A 424 3.14 -1.04 -13.23
C LEU A 424 3.64 -1.59 -14.58
N LYS A 425 4.67 -2.44 -14.56
CA LYS A 425 5.16 -3.11 -15.77
C LYS A 425 4.12 -4.09 -16.30
N ASP A 426 3.50 -4.88 -15.43
CA ASP A 426 2.45 -5.84 -15.81
C ASP A 426 1.20 -5.13 -16.36
N LEU A 427 0.85 -3.96 -15.82
CA LEU A 427 -0.22 -3.09 -16.32
C LEU A 427 0.13 -2.32 -17.61
N ALA A 428 1.30 -2.56 -18.19
CA ALA A 428 1.79 -1.87 -19.38
C ALA A 428 1.86 -0.32 -19.23
N CYS A 429 2.08 0.17 -18.01
CA CYS A 429 2.08 1.61 -17.72
C CYS A 429 3.36 2.29 -18.23
N LEU A 430 3.22 3.18 -19.22
CA LEU A 430 4.30 4.00 -19.76
C LEU A 430 4.26 5.46 -19.28
N GLY A 431 3.17 5.90 -18.64
CA GLY A 431 3.02 7.23 -18.06
C GLY A 431 1.90 7.25 -17.02
N PHE A 432 2.00 8.12 -16.02
CA PHE A 432 0.97 8.26 -14.99
C PHE A 432 -0.15 9.19 -15.46
N SER A 433 -1.39 8.79 -15.19
CA SER A 433 -2.58 9.64 -15.38
C SER A 433 -3.03 10.31 -14.08
N ALA A 434 -2.62 9.78 -12.91
CA ALA A 434 -2.80 10.47 -11.64
C ALA A 434 -2.07 11.82 -11.65
N ASP A 435 -2.69 12.84 -11.05
CA ASP A 435 -2.17 14.22 -11.17
C ASP A 435 -0.81 14.41 -10.48
N LEU A 436 -0.52 13.67 -9.42
CA LEU A 436 0.80 13.62 -8.81
C LEU A 436 1.10 12.21 -8.30
N THR A 437 2.22 11.64 -8.72
CA THR A 437 2.77 10.40 -8.14
C THR A 437 4.14 10.69 -7.55
N MET A 438 4.37 10.38 -6.27
CA MET A 438 5.62 10.66 -5.56
C MET A 438 6.28 9.38 -5.04
N GLN A 439 7.59 9.24 -5.23
CA GLN A 439 8.42 8.16 -4.70
C GLN A 439 9.40 8.69 -3.63
N SER A 440 9.48 8.03 -2.47
CA SER A 440 10.47 8.30 -1.41
C SER A 440 11.53 7.20 -1.26
N PHE A 441 12.59 7.49 -0.50
CA PHE A 441 13.63 6.53 -0.12
C PHE A 441 13.93 6.64 1.38
N CYS A 442 12.97 6.23 2.20
CA CYS A 442 12.97 6.50 3.63
C CYS A 442 13.12 5.27 4.53
N HIS A 443 12.81 4.07 4.03
CA HIS A 443 12.86 2.84 4.79
C HIS A 443 14.21 2.12 4.67
N THR A 444 14.96 2.39 3.60
CA THR A 444 16.20 1.67 3.26
C THR A 444 17.44 2.57 3.19
N SER A 445 17.31 3.87 3.42
CA SER A 445 18.39 4.85 3.23
C SER A 445 19.50 4.81 4.29
N ALA A 446 19.20 4.37 5.52
CA ALA A 446 20.14 4.48 6.64
C ALA A 446 21.27 3.43 6.57
N TYR A 447 20.93 2.18 6.24
CA TYR A 447 21.89 1.05 6.18
C TYR A 447 21.64 0.18 4.93
N PRO A 448 21.82 0.73 3.72
CA PRO A 448 21.40 0.06 2.49
C PRO A 448 22.21 -1.22 2.24
N LYS A 449 21.51 -2.31 1.92
CA LYS A 449 22.08 -3.52 1.34
C LYS A 449 22.41 -3.27 -0.14
N PRO A 450 23.25 -4.09 -0.80
CA PRO A 450 23.55 -3.92 -2.23
C PRO A 450 22.31 -3.85 -3.14
N VAL A 451 21.26 -4.60 -2.83
CA VAL A 451 19.97 -4.56 -3.56
C VAL A 451 19.18 -3.27 -3.31
N ASP A 452 19.30 -2.68 -2.12
CA ASP A 452 18.70 -1.38 -1.81
C ASP A 452 19.41 -0.29 -2.62
N VAL A 453 20.74 -0.34 -2.71
CA VAL A 453 21.54 0.57 -3.57
C VAL A 453 21.11 0.46 -5.04
N GLN A 454 20.89 -0.76 -5.56
CA GLN A 454 20.36 -0.93 -6.91
C GLN A 454 18.97 -0.28 -7.05
N THR A 455 18.12 -0.41 -6.05
CA THR A 455 16.80 0.25 -6.02
C THR A 455 16.95 1.77 -6.03
N HIS A 456 17.88 2.32 -5.26
CA HIS A 456 18.16 3.77 -5.21
C HIS A 456 18.65 4.32 -6.55
N HIS A 457 19.28 3.49 -7.39
CA HIS A 457 19.76 3.90 -8.72
C HIS A 457 18.74 3.71 -9.83
N THR A 458 17.80 2.77 -9.70
CA THR A 458 16.91 2.39 -10.81
C THR A 458 15.47 2.88 -10.65
N LEU A 459 14.97 2.95 -9.42
CA LEU A 459 13.59 3.36 -9.15
C LEU A 459 13.30 4.85 -9.43
N PRO A 460 14.23 5.81 -9.17
CA PRO A 460 13.99 7.21 -9.50
C PRO A 460 13.65 7.42 -10.98
N ASP A 461 14.50 6.90 -11.89
CA ASP A 461 14.31 7.07 -13.33
C ASP A 461 13.04 6.38 -13.81
N PHE A 462 12.70 5.20 -13.27
CA PHE A 462 11.46 4.52 -13.60
C PHE A 462 10.22 5.38 -13.31
N ILE A 463 10.22 6.10 -12.17
CA ILE A 463 9.13 6.97 -11.74
C ILE A 463 9.13 8.28 -12.54
N MET A 464 10.28 8.93 -12.71
CA MET A 464 10.38 10.23 -13.40
C MET A 464 10.06 10.11 -14.89
N ASN A 465 10.47 9.03 -15.56
CA ASN A 465 10.14 8.78 -16.97
C ASN A 465 8.63 8.60 -17.21
N ARG A 466 7.83 8.43 -16.15
CA ARG A 466 6.37 8.34 -16.18
C ARG A 466 5.68 9.63 -15.70
N GLY A 467 6.44 10.70 -15.48
CA GLY A 467 5.94 11.99 -14.97
C GLY A 467 5.81 12.04 -13.44
N GLY A 468 6.44 11.12 -12.70
CA GLY A 468 6.44 11.13 -11.25
C GLY A 468 7.52 12.02 -10.62
N VAL A 469 7.34 12.35 -9.35
CA VAL A 469 8.33 13.07 -8.53
C VAL A 469 9.11 12.05 -7.69
N SER A 470 10.44 12.03 -7.84
CA SER A 470 11.31 11.19 -7.01
C SER A 470 12.05 12.04 -5.98
N LEU A 471 11.98 11.64 -4.71
CA LEU A 471 12.88 12.10 -3.67
C LEU A 471 14.21 11.33 -3.75
N ARG A 472 15.13 11.62 -2.82
CA ARG A 472 16.48 11.03 -2.77
C ARG A 472 16.70 10.31 -1.43
N PRO A 473 17.56 9.27 -1.39
CA PRO A 473 17.99 8.68 -0.12
C PRO A 473 18.54 9.76 0.84
N GLY A 474 18.03 9.77 2.07
CA GLY A 474 18.40 10.74 3.10
C GLY A 474 17.57 12.03 3.13
N ASP A 475 16.60 12.20 2.22
CA ASP A 475 15.61 13.29 2.30
C ASP A 475 14.63 13.13 3.45
N GLY A 476 14.28 11.88 3.78
CA GLY A 476 13.44 11.55 4.92
C GLY A 476 12.11 10.87 4.56
N VAL A 477 11.26 10.75 5.57
CA VAL A 477 10.01 9.98 5.60
C VAL A 477 9.01 10.44 4.54
N ILE A 478 8.42 9.47 3.83
CA ILE A 478 7.44 9.68 2.75
C ILE A 478 6.38 10.74 3.11
N HIS A 479 5.68 10.57 4.23
CA HIS A 479 4.47 11.36 4.53
C HIS A 479 4.80 12.80 4.88
N SER A 480 5.96 13.06 5.49
CA SER A 480 6.43 14.42 5.79
C SER A 480 6.73 15.24 4.53
N TRP A 481 6.97 14.58 3.39
CA TRP A 481 7.09 15.21 2.08
C TRP A 481 5.78 15.18 1.29
N LEU A 482 5.11 14.03 1.24
CA LEU A 482 3.86 13.84 0.50
C LEU A 482 2.76 14.78 0.99
N ASN A 483 2.63 14.96 2.31
CA ASN A 483 1.63 15.85 2.90
C ASN A 483 1.84 17.31 2.45
N ARG A 484 3.09 17.71 2.17
CA ARG A 484 3.44 19.02 1.61
C ARG A 484 3.18 19.14 0.11
N MET A 485 2.63 18.10 -0.53
CA MET A 485 2.24 18.08 -1.95
C MET A 485 0.73 17.93 -2.16
N LEU A 486 -0.06 17.90 -1.07
CA LEU A 486 -1.50 17.69 -1.14
C LEU A 486 -2.27 18.94 -1.59
N LEU A 487 -3.46 18.71 -2.12
CA LEU A 487 -4.48 19.74 -2.34
C LEU A 487 -5.66 19.47 -1.40
N PRO A 488 -6.20 20.49 -0.71
CA PRO A 488 -7.35 20.33 0.18
C PRO A 488 -8.57 19.73 -0.53
N ASP A 489 -9.37 18.96 0.21
CA ASP A 489 -10.61 18.33 -0.28
C ASP A 489 -10.46 17.46 -1.53
N THR A 490 -9.29 16.84 -1.69
CA THR A 490 -9.03 15.88 -2.78
C THR A 490 -8.78 14.47 -2.26
N VAL A 491 -8.95 13.50 -3.15
CA VAL A 491 -8.79 12.07 -2.85
C VAL A 491 -7.45 11.57 -3.38
N GLY A 492 -6.84 10.62 -2.68
CA GLY A 492 -5.69 9.89 -3.19
C GLY A 492 -5.44 8.54 -2.52
N THR A 493 -4.28 7.97 -2.78
CA THR A 493 -3.88 6.67 -2.25
C THR A 493 -2.36 6.60 -2.08
N GLY A 494 -1.86 5.50 -1.54
CA GLY A 494 -0.43 5.23 -1.52
C GLY A 494 -0.08 3.80 -1.14
N GLY A 495 1.09 3.36 -1.59
CA GLY A 495 1.70 2.06 -1.29
C GLY A 495 2.25 1.95 0.12
N ASP A 496 1.58 2.57 1.09
CA ASP A 496 1.94 2.60 2.49
C ASP A 496 0.68 2.78 3.35
N SER A 497 0.51 1.93 4.37
CA SER A 497 -0.69 1.95 5.22
C SER A 497 -0.89 3.25 6.02
N HIS A 498 0.15 4.08 6.13
CA HIS A 498 0.12 5.37 6.82
C HIS A 498 -0.04 6.55 5.84
N THR A 499 -0.35 6.29 4.56
CA THR A 499 -0.84 7.33 3.66
C THR A 499 -2.22 7.78 4.12
N ARG A 500 -2.25 8.72 5.07
CA ARG A 500 -3.46 9.24 5.75
C ARG A 500 -3.47 10.76 5.67
N PHE A 501 -3.98 11.27 4.56
CA PHE A 501 -3.88 12.69 4.24
C PHE A 501 -4.49 13.58 5.33
N PRO A 502 -3.73 14.58 5.84
CA PRO A 502 -4.30 15.59 6.74
C PRO A 502 -5.11 16.65 5.99
N LEU A 503 -4.97 16.73 4.66
CA LEU A 503 -5.69 17.65 3.76
C LEU A 503 -6.40 16.83 2.68
N GLY A 504 -7.70 16.61 2.84
CA GLY A 504 -8.48 15.70 2.00
C GLY A 504 -8.64 14.31 2.63
N ILE A 505 -8.67 13.27 1.80
CA ILE A 505 -8.80 11.88 2.24
C ILE A 505 -7.95 10.94 1.37
N SER A 506 -7.40 9.90 1.99
CA SER A 506 -6.72 8.84 1.26
C SER A 506 -7.11 7.45 1.74
N PHE A 507 -7.13 6.51 0.80
CA PHE A 507 -7.35 5.09 1.04
C PHE A 507 -6.09 4.31 0.64
N PRO A 508 -5.21 3.95 1.59
CA PRO A 508 -4.03 3.15 1.32
C PRO A 508 -4.36 1.81 0.69
N ALA A 509 -3.44 1.32 -0.13
CA ALA A 509 -3.64 0.06 -0.82
C ALA A 509 -2.33 -0.72 -1.03
N GLY A 510 -2.48 -1.98 -1.44
CA GLY A 510 -1.36 -2.80 -1.91
C GLY A 510 -0.82 -2.30 -3.25
N SER A 511 0.41 -2.73 -3.60
CA SER A 511 1.13 -2.29 -4.80
C SER A 511 0.36 -2.43 -6.12
N GLY A 512 -0.54 -3.43 -6.24
CA GLY A 512 -1.35 -3.63 -7.46
C GLY A 512 -2.35 -2.49 -7.69
N LEU A 513 -3.15 -2.16 -6.68
CA LEU A 513 -4.13 -1.08 -6.77
C LEU A 513 -3.45 0.30 -6.85
N VAL A 514 -2.32 0.48 -6.18
CA VAL A 514 -1.52 1.72 -6.30
C VAL A 514 -0.96 1.89 -7.71
N ALA A 515 -0.50 0.80 -8.34
CA ALA A 515 -0.07 0.82 -9.74
C ALA A 515 -1.24 1.18 -10.67
N PHE A 516 -2.42 0.57 -10.47
CA PHE A 516 -3.63 0.90 -11.21
C PHE A 516 -4.03 2.37 -11.06
N ALA A 517 -4.04 2.88 -9.82
CA ALA A 517 -4.37 4.25 -9.49
C ALA A 517 -3.42 5.26 -10.13
N ALA A 518 -2.11 5.01 -10.08
CA ALA A 518 -1.13 5.87 -10.73
C ALA A 518 -1.27 5.84 -12.27
N ALA A 519 -1.48 4.66 -12.85
CA ALA A 519 -1.59 4.48 -14.30
C ALA A 519 -2.86 5.10 -14.90
N THR A 520 -4.01 4.91 -14.25
CA THR A 520 -5.33 5.30 -14.78
C THR A 520 -5.85 6.62 -14.23
N GLY A 521 -5.32 7.09 -13.09
CA GLY A 521 -5.77 8.31 -12.43
C GLY A 521 -7.10 8.15 -11.68
N VAL A 522 -7.60 6.93 -11.51
CA VAL A 522 -8.82 6.59 -10.76
C VAL A 522 -8.58 5.35 -9.89
N MET A 523 -9.43 5.12 -8.89
CA MET A 523 -9.31 3.94 -8.02
C MET A 523 -10.69 3.37 -7.71
N PRO A 524 -10.93 2.06 -7.87
CA PRO A 524 -12.17 1.44 -7.39
C PRO A 524 -12.31 1.57 -5.88
N LEU A 525 -13.51 1.92 -5.43
CA LEU A 525 -13.84 2.06 -4.02
C LEU A 525 -15.31 1.71 -3.79
N ASP A 526 -15.56 0.69 -2.98
CA ASP A 526 -16.83 0.54 -2.29
C ASP A 526 -16.79 1.46 -1.07
N MET A 527 -17.59 2.52 -1.10
CA MET A 527 -17.51 3.60 -0.13
C MET A 527 -17.80 3.06 1.28
N PRO A 528 -16.86 3.17 2.24
CA PRO A 528 -17.10 2.63 3.57
C PRO A 528 -18.10 3.48 4.38
N GLU A 529 -18.69 2.86 5.39
CA GLU A 529 -19.37 3.59 6.47
C GLU A 529 -18.37 4.44 7.27
N SER A 530 -18.86 5.46 7.96
CA SER A 530 -18.03 6.37 8.78
C SER A 530 -18.28 6.24 10.27
N VAL A 531 -17.24 6.45 11.08
CA VAL A 531 -17.30 6.65 12.54
C VAL A 531 -16.84 8.05 12.86
N LEU A 532 -17.65 8.81 13.60
CA LEU A 532 -17.31 10.15 14.04
C LEU A 532 -16.65 10.12 15.41
N VAL A 533 -15.47 10.72 15.54
CA VAL A 533 -14.83 11.05 16.82
C VAL A 533 -14.87 12.57 16.99
N ARG A 534 -15.56 13.02 18.03
CA ARG A 534 -15.71 14.44 18.36
C ARG A 534 -15.05 14.74 19.69
N PHE A 535 -14.00 15.55 19.66
CA PHE A 535 -13.40 16.11 20.87
C PHE A 535 -14.17 17.35 21.34
N LYS A 536 -14.26 17.57 22.66
CA LYS A 536 -14.84 18.78 23.25
C LYS A 536 -14.07 19.24 24.48
N GLY A 537 -14.08 20.54 24.76
CA GLY A 537 -13.39 21.13 25.90
C GLY A 537 -11.98 21.63 25.56
N GLU A 538 -11.12 21.75 26.57
CA GLU A 538 -9.75 22.22 26.45
C GLU A 538 -8.77 21.15 26.93
N MET A 539 -7.63 21.00 26.23
CA MET A 539 -6.57 20.08 26.63
C MET A 539 -6.04 20.44 28.03
N GLN A 540 -5.90 19.43 28.88
CA GLN A 540 -5.37 19.62 30.24
C GLN A 540 -3.85 19.89 30.21
N PRO A 541 -3.31 20.61 31.20
CA PRO A 541 -1.87 20.87 31.27
C PRO A 541 -1.05 19.58 31.24
N GLY A 542 -0.05 19.55 30.35
CA GLY A 542 0.84 18.40 30.19
C GLY A 542 0.27 17.28 29.33
N ILE A 543 -0.97 17.37 28.85
CA ILE A 543 -1.50 16.45 27.84
C ILE A 543 -1.06 16.90 26.46
N THR A 544 -0.62 15.94 25.65
CA THR A 544 -0.14 16.16 24.28
C THR A 544 -1.16 15.68 23.26
N LEU A 545 -0.99 16.07 22.00
CA LEU A 545 -1.85 15.57 20.92
C LEU A 545 -1.74 14.05 20.76
N ARG A 546 -0.57 13.47 21.03
CA ARG A 546 -0.38 12.02 21.00
C ARG A 546 -1.18 11.28 22.07
N ASP A 547 -1.47 11.93 23.21
CA ASP A 547 -2.37 11.35 24.21
C ASP A 547 -3.82 11.35 23.71
N LEU A 548 -4.25 12.36 22.94
CA LEU A 548 -5.55 12.38 22.27
C LEU A 548 -5.67 11.29 21.21
N VAL A 549 -4.58 11.00 20.48
CA VAL A 549 -4.51 9.85 19.57
C VAL A 549 -4.80 8.55 20.31
N HIS A 550 -4.14 8.30 21.45
CA HIS A 550 -4.35 7.09 22.24
C HIS A 550 -5.67 7.12 23.05
N ALA A 551 -6.28 8.28 23.25
CA ALA A 551 -7.61 8.38 23.84
C ALA A 551 -8.68 7.73 22.96
N ILE A 552 -8.52 7.73 21.63
CA ILE A 552 -9.48 7.10 20.71
C ILE A 552 -9.64 5.59 20.99
N PRO A 553 -8.58 4.74 20.99
CA PRO A 553 -8.71 3.35 21.39
C PRO A 553 -9.17 3.20 22.84
N TYR A 554 -8.68 4.02 23.77
CA TYR A 554 -9.07 3.94 25.18
C TYR A 554 -10.58 4.13 25.38
N TYR A 555 -11.18 5.15 24.76
CA TYR A 555 -12.63 5.38 24.81
C TYR A 555 -13.41 4.39 23.94
N GLY A 556 -12.84 3.89 22.84
CA GLY A 556 -13.40 2.79 22.06
C GLY A 556 -13.60 1.53 22.91
N ILE A 557 -12.58 1.16 23.70
CA ILE A 557 -12.64 0.03 24.66
C ILE A 557 -13.66 0.32 25.75
N LYS A 558 -13.59 1.50 26.37
CA LYS A 558 -14.51 1.92 27.44
C LYS A 558 -15.98 1.84 27.01
N ASN A 559 -16.26 2.12 25.73
CA ASN A 559 -17.60 2.09 25.16
C ASN A 559 -18.01 0.72 24.56
N GLY A 560 -17.14 -0.29 24.62
CA GLY A 560 -17.40 -1.63 24.08
C GLY A 560 -17.36 -1.71 22.55
N LEU A 561 -16.78 -0.71 21.88
CA LEU A 561 -16.65 -0.64 20.41
C LEU A 561 -15.29 -1.19 19.91
N LEU A 562 -14.40 -1.51 20.84
CA LEU A 562 -13.09 -2.10 20.58
C LEU A 562 -12.72 -3.10 21.68
N THR A 563 -12.17 -4.25 21.31
CA THR A 563 -11.59 -5.22 22.26
C THR A 563 -10.13 -5.51 21.93
N VAL A 564 -9.34 -5.82 22.97
CA VAL A 564 -7.93 -6.22 22.83
C VAL A 564 -7.81 -7.71 22.45
N GLU A 565 -8.72 -8.56 22.94
CA GLU A 565 -8.76 -9.99 22.63
C GLU A 565 -8.85 -10.24 21.12
N LYS A 566 -8.09 -11.21 20.62
CA LYS A 566 -7.96 -11.48 19.17
C LYS A 566 -9.06 -12.41 18.67
N ALA A 567 -9.38 -13.46 19.45
CA ALA A 567 -10.49 -14.33 19.13
C ALA A 567 -11.82 -13.56 19.30
N GLY A 568 -12.61 -13.47 18.23
CA GLY A 568 -13.89 -12.73 18.26
C GLY A 568 -13.73 -11.22 18.45
N LYS A 569 -12.60 -10.64 18.00
CA LYS A 569 -12.27 -9.22 18.17
C LYS A 569 -13.38 -8.30 17.66
N ILE A 570 -13.85 -7.41 18.53
CA ILE A 570 -14.72 -6.29 18.16
C ILE A 570 -13.83 -5.11 17.81
N ASN A 571 -14.05 -4.52 16.64
CA ASN A 571 -13.40 -3.28 16.23
C ASN A 571 -14.32 -2.51 15.28
N GLU A 572 -15.12 -1.61 15.82
CA GLU A 572 -16.08 -0.81 15.04
C GLU A 572 -15.39 0.20 14.13
N PHE A 573 -14.08 0.43 14.24
CA PHE A 573 -13.33 1.24 13.29
C PHE A 573 -12.87 0.45 12.05
N SER A 574 -12.82 -0.88 12.15
CA SER A 574 -12.26 -1.75 11.12
C SER A 574 -13.04 -1.64 9.81
N GLY A 575 -12.36 -1.30 8.73
CA GLY A 575 -12.99 -1.18 7.40
C GLY A 575 -13.81 0.10 7.19
N ARG A 576 -13.93 0.98 8.19
CA ARG A 576 -14.69 2.23 8.11
C ARG A 576 -13.79 3.45 7.88
N VAL A 577 -14.38 4.59 7.54
CA VAL A 577 -13.68 5.89 7.58
C VAL A 577 -13.74 6.47 8.99
N LEU A 578 -12.58 6.87 9.53
CA LEU A 578 -12.51 7.61 10.79
C LEU A 578 -12.62 9.12 10.49
N GLU A 579 -13.67 9.78 10.98
CA GLU A 579 -13.85 11.22 10.81
C GLU A 579 -13.67 11.93 12.15
N ILE A 580 -12.81 12.94 12.19
CA ILE A 580 -12.38 13.60 13.43
C ILE A 580 -12.74 15.09 13.41
N GLU A 581 -13.35 15.58 14.49
CA GLU A 581 -13.65 17.01 14.66
C GLU A 581 -13.55 17.49 16.11
N GLY A 582 -13.70 18.81 16.31
CA GLY A 582 -13.81 19.43 17.63
C GLY A 582 -12.50 19.95 18.23
N LEU A 583 -11.38 19.78 17.52
CA LEU A 583 -10.08 20.37 17.86
C LEU A 583 -9.88 21.68 17.09
N LYS A 584 -9.40 22.73 17.77
CA LYS A 584 -9.18 24.06 17.20
C LYS A 584 -7.69 24.43 17.22
N GLY A 585 -7.25 25.24 16.27
CA GLY A 585 -5.87 25.74 16.22
C GLY A 585 -4.82 24.65 15.96
N LEU A 586 -5.21 23.51 15.37
CA LEU A 586 -4.24 22.51 14.91
C LEU A 586 -3.56 22.99 13.64
N THR A 587 -2.23 22.88 13.61
CA THR A 587 -1.50 22.91 12.35
C THR A 587 -1.74 21.63 11.55
N VAL A 588 -1.48 21.67 10.24
CA VAL A 588 -1.64 20.49 9.36
C VAL A 588 -0.71 19.34 9.77
N GLU A 589 0.49 19.63 10.26
CA GLU A 589 1.43 18.62 10.75
C GLU A 589 0.93 17.93 12.03
N GLN A 590 0.25 18.67 12.90
CA GLN A 590 -0.42 18.12 14.08
C GLN A 590 -1.64 17.28 13.69
N ALA A 591 -2.46 17.77 12.76
CA ALA A 591 -3.60 17.03 12.23
C ALA A 591 -3.20 15.64 11.72
N PHE A 592 -2.01 15.54 11.14
CA PHE A 592 -1.45 14.29 10.68
C PHE A 592 -1.19 13.28 11.81
N GLU A 593 -0.87 13.68 13.05
CA GLU A 593 -0.71 12.73 14.17
C GLU A 593 -1.99 11.93 14.42
N LEU A 594 -3.16 12.55 14.24
CA LEU A 594 -4.47 11.90 14.37
C LEU A 594 -4.82 11.07 13.14
N SER A 595 -4.64 11.62 11.93
CA SER A 595 -4.96 10.88 10.71
C SER A 595 -4.04 9.69 10.49
N ASP A 596 -2.75 9.81 10.77
CA ASP A 596 -1.73 8.76 10.64
C ASP A 596 -2.11 7.50 11.46
N ALA A 597 -2.45 7.70 12.74
CA ALA A 597 -2.82 6.63 13.67
C ALA A 597 -4.17 5.94 13.36
N SER A 598 -4.97 6.47 12.43
CA SER A 598 -6.17 5.77 11.94
C SER A 598 -5.83 4.41 11.31
N ALA A 599 -4.60 4.24 10.80
CA ALA A 599 -4.11 2.97 10.28
C ALA A 599 -4.17 1.85 11.34
N GLU A 600 -3.79 2.14 12.58
CA GLU A 600 -3.82 1.18 13.69
C GLU A 600 -5.22 0.89 14.20
N ARG A 601 -6.22 1.72 13.86
CA ARG A 601 -7.65 1.39 14.07
C ARG A 601 -8.18 0.40 13.02
N SER A 602 -7.36 0.01 12.05
CA SER A 602 -7.79 -0.70 10.83
C SER A 602 -8.83 0.09 10.01
N ALA A 603 -8.84 1.41 10.12
CA ALA A 603 -9.69 2.27 9.32
C ALA A 603 -9.26 2.24 7.85
N ALA A 604 -10.23 2.25 6.94
CA ALA A 604 -10.01 2.30 5.50
C ALA A 604 -9.43 3.66 5.08
N GLY A 605 -9.91 4.74 5.69
CA GLY A 605 -9.46 6.12 5.47
C GLY A 605 -9.68 6.99 6.71
N CYS A 606 -9.20 8.22 6.65
CA CYS A 606 -9.41 9.20 7.70
C CYS A 606 -9.63 10.59 7.11
N THR A 607 -10.47 11.40 7.76
CA THR A 607 -10.55 12.84 7.53
C THR A 607 -10.57 13.57 8.87
N ILE A 608 -10.11 14.81 8.86
CA ILE A 608 -10.08 15.69 10.04
C ILE A 608 -10.56 17.08 9.62
N LYS A 609 -11.51 17.62 10.37
CA LYS A 609 -11.99 18.99 10.14
C LYS A 609 -10.91 19.98 10.59
N LEU A 610 -10.47 20.85 9.69
CA LEU A 610 -9.44 21.86 9.91
C LEU A 610 -9.93 23.27 9.59
N GLU A 611 -9.24 24.27 10.13
CA GLU A 611 -9.50 25.69 9.88
C GLU A 611 -8.77 26.15 8.62
N GLU A 612 -9.42 26.99 7.80
CA GLU A 612 -8.89 27.48 6.52
C GLU A 612 -7.53 28.18 6.68
N ASP A 613 -7.34 28.96 7.76
CA ASP A 613 -6.10 29.68 8.04
C ASP A 613 -4.90 28.72 8.22
N ALA A 614 -5.10 27.60 8.92
CA ALA A 614 -4.06 26.60 9.13
C ALA A 614 -3.67 25.91 7.81
N VAL A 615 -4.64 25.65 6.94
CA VAL A 615 -4.41 25.10 5.60
C VAL A 615 -3.67 26.11 4.72
N ALA A 616 -4.06 27.39 4.76
CA ALA A 616 -3.43 28.45 3.99
C ALA A 616 -1.97 28.68 4.39
N GLU A 617 -1.65 28.74 5.68
CA GLU A 617 -0.27 28.84 6.18
C GLU A 617 0.60 27.68 5.65
N TYR A 618 0.06 26.46 5.72
CA TYR A 618 0.76 25.27 5.25
C TYR A 618 1.00 25.30 3.74
N LEU A 619 -0.01 25.64 2.93
CA LEU A 619 0.15 25.74 1.48
C LEU A 619 1.12 26.85 1.07
N GLN A 620 1.13 28.00 1.75
CA GLN A 620 2.13 29.06 1.51
C GLN A 620 3.56 28.56 1.74
N SER A 621 3.78 27.81 2.81
CA SER A 621 5.05 27.13 3.09
C SER A 621 5.40 26.14 1.98
N ASN A 622 4.45 25.31 1.57
CA ASN A 622 4.65 24.24 0.59
C ASN A 622 4.97 24.76 -0.81
N VAL A 623 4.32 25.84 -1.27
CA VAL A 623 4.64 26.47 -2.56
C VAL A 623 6.11 26.88 -2.62
N VAL A 624 6.65 27.45 -1.54
CA VAL A 624 8.07 27.81 -1.47
C VAL A 624 8.96 26.56 -1.44
N MET A 625 8.58 25.52 -0.70
CA MET A 625 9.29 24.24 -0.70
C MET A 625 9.35 23.61 -2.09
N LEU A 626 8.24 23.58 -2.84
CA LEU A 626 8.19 22.98 -4.17
C LEU A 626 9.00 23.77 -5.20
N LYS A 627 8.98 25.11 -5.13
CA LYS A 627 9.89 25.95 -5.93
C LYS A 627 11.35 25.66 -5.58
N TRP A 628 11.67 25.55 -4.29
CA TRP A 628 13.00 25.16 -3.85
C TRP A 628 13.39 23.76 -4.39
N MET A 629 12.48 22.78 -4.40
CA MET A 629 12.75 21.46 -4.99
C MET A 629 13.14 21.56 -6.47
N ILE A 630 12.44 22.39 -7.27
CA ILE A 630 12.81 22.63 -8.68
C ILE A 630 14.24 23.20 -8.76
N SER A 631 14.59 24.18 -7.93
CA SER A 631 15.93 24.77 -7.91
C SER A 631 17.04 23.76 -7.53
N GLU A 632 16.69 22.74 -6.75
CA GLU A 632 17.60 21.67 -6.33
C GLU A 632 17.61 20.47 -7.30
N GLY A 633 16.92 20.57 -8.44
CA GLY A 633 16.89 19.55 -9.49
C GLY A 633 16.09 18.30 -9.13
N TYR A 634 14.97 18.45 -8.42
CA TYR A 634 14.08 17.33 -8.08
C TYR A 634 13.09 17.00 -9.20
N GLY A 635 12.94 15.69 -9.44
CA GLY A 635 11.77 15.10 -10.07
C GLY A 635 11.41 15.62 -11.47
N ASP A 636 10.20 15.28 -11.90
CA ASP A 636 9.57 15.88 -13.08
C ASP A 636 9.11 17.31 -12.77
N VAL A 637 9.81 18.30 -13.34
CA VAL A 637 9.54 19.73 -13.10
C VAL A 637 8.10 20.10 -13.44
N ARG A 638 7.55 19.56 -14.53
CA ARG A 638 6.19 19.89 -15.00
C ARG A 638 5.13 19.50 -13.98
N THR A 639 5.28 18.34 -13.36
CA THR A 639 4.37 17.86 -12.30
C THR A 639 4.46 18.72 -11.05
N ILE A 640 5.67 19.15 -10.66
CA ILE A 640 5.84 20.06 -9.52
C ILE A 640 5.24 21.44 -9.83
N GLU A 641 5.45 21.99 -11.04
CA GLU A 641 4.85 23.25 -11.48
C GLU A 641 3.32 23.20 -11.48
N ARG A 642 2.72 22.12 -12.03
CA ARG A 642 1.27 21.92 -12.02
C ARG A 642 0.71 21.92 -10.59
N ARG A 643 1.41 21.27 -9.65
CA ARG A 643 1.01 21.26 -8.25
C ARG A 643 1.14 22.63 -7.58
N ILE A 644 2.22 23.37 -7.86
CA ILE A 644 2.39 24.76 -7.38
C ILE A 644 1.23 25.64 -7.87
N ASN A 645 0.88 25.55 -9.15
CA ASN A 645 -0.21 26.34 -9.72
C ASN A 645 -1.56 26.01 -9.06
N ALA A 646 -1.87 24.74 -8.85
CA ALA A 646 -3.10 24.32 -8.16
C ALA A 646 -3.15 24.76 -6.68
N MET A 647 -2.01 24.75 -5.97
CA MET A 647 -1.94 25.29 -4.62
C MET A 647 -2.15 26.81 -4.60
N GLN A 648 -1.59 27.53 -5.57
CA GLN A 648 -1.80 28.98 -5.70
C GLN A 648 -3.26 29.31 -6.01
N GLU A 649 -3.92 28.54 -6.88
CA GLU A 649 -5.34 28.71 -7.19
C GLU A 649 -6.22 28.55 -5.94
N TRP A 650 -5.94 27.55 -5.10
CA TRP A 650 -6.64 27.42 -3.81
C TRP A 650 -6.34 28.59 -2.87
N LEU A 651 -5.08 29.04 -2.79
CA LEU A 651 -4.70 30.19 -1.94
C LEU A 651 -5.34 31.51 -2.39
N ASP A 652 -5.62 31.67 -3.69
CA ASP A 652 -6.27 32.86 -4.24
C ASP A 652 -7.78 32.87 -3.93
N ASN A 653 -8.40 31.71 -3.70
CA ASN A 653 -9.80 31.57 -3.34
C ASN A 653 -10.01 30.38 -2.35
N PRO A 654 -9.59 30.54 -1.09
CA PRO A 654 -9.62 29.45 -0.11
C PRO A 654 -11.07 29.07 0.20
N SER A 655 -11.33 27.77 0.18
CA SER A 655 -12.61 27.19 0.57
C SER A 655 -12.39 25.74 0.99
N LEU A 656 -13.00 25.36 2.12
CA LEU A 656 -13.06 23.99 2.60
C LEU A 656 -14.49 23.46 2.63
N MET A 657 -14.63 22.16 2.37
CA MET A 657 -15.88 21.44 2.58
C MET A 657 -16.17 21.23 4.06
N GLU A 658 -17.46 21.15 4.38
CA GLU A 658 -17.95 20.73 5.69
C GLU A 658 -18.96 19.58 5.53
N ALA A 659 -18.96 18.66 6.50
CA ALA A 659 -20.02 17.68 6.65
C ALA A 659 -21.37 18.38 6.82
N ASP A 660 -22.43 17.81 6.27
CA ASP A 660 -23.78 18.31 6.50
C ASP A 660 -24.21 18.09 7.96
N SER A 661 -25.04 19.00 8.48
CA SER A 661 -25.45 18.98 9.90
C SER A 661 -26.24 17.74 10.30
N ASP A 662 -26.84 17.03 9.35
CA ASP A 662 -27.64 15.83 9.55
C ASP A 662 -27.01 14.57 8.92
N ALA A 663 -25.69 14.61 8.64
CA ALA A 663 -24.95 13.46 8.14
C ALA A 663 -25.04 12.25 9.09
N GLU A 664 -25.09 11.05 8.50
CA GLU A 664 -25.24 9.79 9.25
C GLU A 664 -23.89 9.09 9.44
N TYR A 665 -23.66 8.62 10.66
CA TYR A 665 -22.47 7.88 11.06
C TYR A 665 -22.90 6.57 11.70
N ALA A 666 -22.12 5.51 11.49
CA ALA A 666 -22.38 4.22 12.13
C ALA A 666 -22.25 4.32 13.66
N HIS A 667 -21.25 5.08 14.13
CA HIS A 667 -21.04 5.40 15.54
C HIS A 667 -20.57 6.84 15.71
N VAL A 668 -20.92 7.43 16.85
CA VAL A 668 -20.41 8.73 17.29
C VAL A 668 -19.77 8.56 18.66
N ILE A 669 -18.49 8.90 18.78
CA ILE A 669 -17.70 8.83 20.01
C ILE A 669 -17.36 10.26 20.43
N GLU A 670 -17.96 10.72 21.52
CA GLU A 670 -17.61 12.00 22.13
C GLU A 670 -16.52 11.81 23.19
N ILE A 671 -15.42 12.56 23.06
CA ILE A 671 -14.31 12.54 24.02
C ILE A 671 -14.18 13.93 24.65
N ASP A 672 -14.44 14.00 25.96
CA ASP A 672 -14.26 15.23 26.73
C ASP A 672 -12.79 15.37 27.13
N LEU A 673 -12.13 16.43 26.65
CA LEU A 673 -10.72 16.69 26.93
C LEU A 673 -10.47 16.96 28.42
N SER A 674 -11.49 17.36 29.18
CA SER A 674 -11.36 17.55 30.64
C SER A 674 -11.25 16.24 31.42
N ASP A 675 -11.61 15.10 30.82
CA ASP A 675 -11.49 13.77 31.41
C ASP A 675 -10.09 13.16 31.21
N ILE A 676 -9.28 13.70 30.28
CA ILE A 676 -7.91 13.23 30.03
C ILE A 676 -6.97 14.03 30.91
N LYS A 677 -6.58 13.47 32.06
CA LYS A 677 -5.80 14.16 33.11
C LYS A 677 -4.39 13.63 33.30
N GLU A 678 -4.05 12.56 32.61
CA GLU A 678 -2.74 11.96 32.58
C GLU A 678 -2.45 11.41 31.18
N PRO A 679 -1.16 11.20 30.82
CA PRO A 679 -0.80 10.60 29.54
C PRO A 679 -1.42 9.23 29.33
N ILE A 680 -1.66 8.89 28.06
CA ILE A 680 -2.20 7.59 27.64
C ILE A 680 -1.15 6.91 26.76
N VAL A 681 -0.87 5.64 27.01
CA VAL A 681 0.12 4.85 26.26
C VAL A 681 -0.51 3.59 25.69
N CYS A 682 0.01 3.08 24.57
CA CYS A 682 -0.32 1.72 24.14
C CYS A 682 0.71 0.74 24.72
N CYS A 683 0.21 -0.29 25.41
CA CYS A 683 1.00 -1.30 26.09
C CYS A 683 1.73 -2.22 25.12
N PRO A 684 2.78 -2.94 25.56
CA PRO A 684 3.62 -3.75 24.67
C PRO A 684 2.84 -4.68 23.76
N ASN A 685 3.22 -4.67 22.48
CA ASN A 685 2.83 -5.67 21.48
C ASN A 685 1.41 -5.55 20.93
N ASP A 686 0.64 -4.52 21.31
CA ASP A 686 -0.67 -4.24 20.73
C ASP A 686 -0.96 -2.72 20.67
N PRO A 687 -1.18 -2.13 19.48
CA PRO A 687 -1.54 -0.72 19.38
C PRO A 687 -2.97 -0.42 19.88
N ASP A 688 -3.82 -1.43 20.09
CA ASP A 688 -5.15 -1.30 20.69
C ASP A 688 -5.14 -1.25 22.22
N ASP A 689 -4.11 -1.80 22.89
CA ASP A 689 -4.06 -1.91 24.36
C ASP A 689 -3.67 -0.58 25.03
N ALA A 690 -4.55 0.42 24.90
CA ALA A 690 -4.38 1.75 25.45
C ALA A 690 -4.69 1.78 26.96
N LYS A 691 -3.75 2.28 27.76
CA LYS A 691 -3.88 2.42 29.23
C LYS A 691 -3.42 3.78 29.71
N LEU A 692 -3.88 4.17 30.89
CA LEU A 692 -3.42 5.38 31.56
C LEU A 692 -1.98 5.19 32.05
N LEU A 693 -1.21 6.27 32.12
CA LEU A 693 0.17 6.21 32.64
C LEU A 693 0.22 5.62 34.05
N SER A 694 -0.74 5.95 34.91
CA SER A 694 -0.85 5.39 36.26
C SER A 694 -0.95 3.87 36.33
N ASP A 695 -1.47 3.21 35.29
CA ASP A 695 -1.61 1.75 35.24
C ASP A 695 -0.28 1.02 34.98
N VAL A 696 0.70 1.71 34.39
CA VAL A 696 1.97 1.12 33.91
C VAL A 696 3.21 1.82 34.46
N ALA A 697 3.03 2.84 35.30
CA ALA A 697 4.13 3.59 35.89
C ALA A 697 5.08 2.67 36.69
N GLY A 698 6.39 2.92 36.57
CA GLY A 698 7.42 2.15 37.25
C GLY A 698 8.11 1.09 36.39
N ASP A 699 7.51 0.70 35.27
CA ASP A 699 8.10 -0.25 34.33
C ASP A 699 9.47 0.23 33.83
N LYS A 700 10.46 -0.66 33.89
CA LYS A 700 11.83 -0.37 33.50
C LYS A 700 11.92 -0.07 32.01
N VAL A 701 12.72 0.93 31.63
CA VAL A 701 12.98 1.29 30.23
C VAL A 701 14.45 1.05 29.92
N ASP A 702 14.72 0.34 28.83
CA ASP A 702 16.09 0.07 28.35
C ASP A 702 16.45 1.02 27.20
N GLU A 703 15.54 1.19 26.24
CA GLU A 703 15.74 2.03 25.05
C GLU A 703 14.58 2.99 24.81
N VAL A 704 14.85 4.09 24.12
CA VAL A 704 13.84 5.10 23.74
C VAL A 704 14.02 5.48 22.28
N PHE A 705 12.94 5.60 21.52
CA PHE A 705 12.95 6.04 20.14
C PHE A 705 12.02 7.23 19.92
N ILE A 706 12.59 8.35 19.47
CA ILE A 706 11.86 9.54 19.03
C ILE A 706 12.18 9.80 17.56
N GLY A 707 11.20 9.57 16.69
CA GLY A 707 11.34 9.89 15.26
C GLY A 707 10.59 8.96 14.33
N SER A 708 9.43 9.38 13.85
CA SER A 708 8.66 8.66 12.83
C SER A 708 7.86 9.67 11.99
N CYS A 709 6.95 9.19 11.14
CA CYS A 709 5.98 10.07 10.48
C CYS A 709 5.05 10.80 11.47
N MET A 710 4.84 10.26 12.67
CA MET A 710 4.07 10.89 13.76
C MET A 710 4.78 12.11 14.39
N THR A 711 6.03 12.38 14.02
CA THR A 711 6.81 13.46 14.63
C THR A 711 7.04 14.62 13.68
N ASN A 712 7.04 15.84 14.23
CA ASN A 712 7.46 17.10 13.62
C ASN A 712 8.57 17.74 14.49
N ILE A 713 9.16 18.83 14.02
CA ILE A 713 10.30 19.49 14.67
C ILE A 713 10.04 19.87 16.14
N GLY A 714 8.80 20.19 16.52
CA GLY A 714 8.44 20.62 17.88
C GLY A 714 8.74 19.54 18.93
N HIS A 715 8.45 18.29 18.59
CA HIS A 715 8.72 17.13 19.46
C HIS A 715 10.21 16.96 19.77
N PHE A 716 11.06 17.19 18.77
CA PHE A 716 12.50 17.15 18.94
C PHE A 716 12.97 18.30 19.84
N ARG A 717 12.48 19.53 19.63
CA ARG A 717 12.80 20.64 20.53
C ARG A 717 12.39 20.37 21.97
N ALA A 718 11.20 19.81 22.18
CA ALA A 718 10.71 19.46 23.52
C ALA A 718 11.63 18.45 24.21
N ALA A 719 11.98 17.36 23.52
CA ALA A 719 12.94 16.38 24.01
C ALA A 719 14.31 17.01 24.28
N GLY A 720 14.81 17.84 23.36
CA GLY A 720 16.07 18.55 23.49
C GLY A 720 16.15 19.44 24.73
N LYS A 721 15.11 20.25 25.00
CA LYS A 721 15.05 21.11 26.19
C LYS A 721 15.03 20.31 27.50
N LEU A 722 14.31 19.19 27.52
CA LEU A 722 14.32 18.29 28.68
C LEU A 722 15.71 17.70 28.94
N LEU A 723 16.40 17.26 27.88
CA LEU A 723 17.76 16.72 27.96
C LEU A 723 18.78 17.78 28.38
N GLU A 724 18.64 19.02 27.88
CA GLU A 724 19.48 20.14 28.28
C GLU A 724 19.34 20.44 29.78
N ASN A 725 18.11 20.50 30.29
CA ASN A 725 17.83 20.69 31.71
C ASN A 725 18.35 19.56 32.59
N PHE A 726 18.34 18.31 32.08
CA PHE A 726 18.93 17.16 32.77
C PHE A 726 20.46 17.29 32.90
N GLY A 727 21.14 17.79 31.86
CA GLY A 727 22.56 18.15 31.90
C GLY A 727 23.54 16.97 32.04
N GLY A 728 23.08 15.73 31.90
CA GLY A 728 23.88 14.51 32.03
C GLY A 728 23.80 13.58 30.81
N VAL A 729 24.53 12.46 30.88
CA VAL A 729 24.44 11.36 29.91
C VAL A 729 23.32 10.41 30.35
N LEU A 730 22.48 9.98 29.41
CA LEU A 730 21.37 9.08 29.68
C LEU A 730 21.84 7.69 30.08
N ASN A 731 21.11 7.06 31.01
CA ASN A 731 21.31 5.65 31.36
C ASN A 731 20.61 4.71 30.37
N THR A 732 19.53 5.17 29.73
CA THR A 732 18.86 4.46 28.64
C THR A 732 19.55 4.71 27.31
N ARG A 733 19.41 3.79 26.35
CA ARG A 733 19.82 4.06 24.97
C ARG A 733 18.72 4.82 24.23
N MET A 734 18.93 6.10 23.99
CA MET A 734 17.99 6.92 23.23
C MET A 734 18.41 7.08 21.78
N TRP A 735 17.43 6.97 20.88
CA TRP A 735 17.53 7.11 19.43
C TRP A 735 16.68 8.29 18.96
N VAL A 736 17.27 9.17 18.16
CA VAL A 736 16.59 10.33 17.57
C VAL A 736 16.71 10.27 16.05
N ALA A 737 15.57 10.31 15.34
CA ALA A 737 15.51 10.26 13.89
C ALA A 737 14.60 11.38 13.34
N PRO A 738 15.13 12.56 12.98
CA PRO A 738 14.32 13.61 12.39
C PRO A 738 13.61 13.12 11.12
N PRO A 739 12.34 13.49 10.89
CA PRO A 739 11.56 12.92 9.79
C PRO A 739 12.05 13.39 8.42
N THR A 740 12.61 14.60 8.31
CA THR A 740 13.19 15.10 7.06
C THR A 740 14.57 15.71 7.26
N LYS A 741 15.31 15.88 6.15
CA LYS A 741 16.56 16.64 6.16
C LYS A 741 16.34 18.11 6.54
N MET A 742 15.16 18.68 6.28
CA MET A 742 14.84 20.06 6.64
C MET A 742 14.76 20.21 8.16
N ASP A 743 14.12 19.23 8.84
CA ASP A 743 14.09 19.16 10.30
C ASP A 743 15.49 18.98 10.88
N ARG A 744 16.28 18.05 10.33
CA ARG A 744 17.68 17.85 10.71
C ARG A 744 18.46 19.17 10.63
N ASP A 745 18.37 19.87 9.51
CA ASP A 745 19.17 21.07 9.25
C ASP A 745 18.77 22.20 10.19
N GLN A 746 17.47 22.38 10.45
CA GLN A 746 17.00 23.37 11.40
C GLN A 746 17.39 23.03 12.84
N LEU A 747 17.22 21.78 13.28
CA LEU A 747 17.64 21.32 14.61
C LEU A 747 19.16 21.45 14.80
N THR A 748 19.93 21.25 13.74
CA THR A 748 21.39 21.46 13.75
C THR A 748 21.73 22.94 13.91
N ALA A 749 21.09 23.82 13.14
CA ALA A 749 21.29 25.26 13.20
C ALA A 749 20.93 25.86 14.56
N GLU A 750 19.91 25.31 15.22
CA GLU A 750 19.47 25.72 16.56
C GLU A 750 20.31 25.09 17.69
N GLY A 751 21.24 24.19 17.38
CA GLY A 751 22.17 23.60 18.36
C GLY A 751 21.68 22.34 19.07
N TYR A 752 20.46 21.85 18.79
CA TYR A 752 19.89 20.65 19.44
C TYR A 752 20.72 19.39 19.22
N TYR A 753 21.43 19.28 18.08
CA TYR A 753 22.38 18.17 17.84
C TYR A 753 23.51 18.13 18.87
N SER A 754 23.98 19.28 19.36
CA SER A 754 24.97 19.34 20.44
C SER A 754 24.38 18.82 21.74
N THR A 755 23.14 19.20 22.05
CA THR A 755 22.41 18.74 23.23
C THR A 755 22.23 17.22 23.21
N TYR A 756 21.77 16.65 22.10
CA TYR A 756 21.64 15.20 21.92
C TYR A 756 22.98 14.48 22.09
N GLY A 757 24.04 14.98 21.46
CA GLY A 757 25.38 14.40 21.56
C GLY A 757 25.92 14.38 22.99
N LYS A 758 25.75 15.48 23.75
CA LYS A 758 26.14 15.56 25.16
C LYS A 758 25.36 14.59 26.05
N ALA A 759 24.08 14.34 25.72
CA ALA A 759 23.23 13.39 26.42
C ALA A 759 23.51 11.91 26.04
N GLY A 760 24.39 11.65 25.07
CA GLY A 760 24.70 10.29 24.60
C GLY A 760 23.65 9.71 23.65
N VAL A 761 22.79 10.53 23.07
CA VAL A 761 21.75 10.11 22.12
C VAL A 761 22.37 9.66 20.80
N ARG A 762 21.88 8.55 20.26
CA ARG A 762 22.19 8.10 18.90
C ARG A 762 21.28 8.81 17.90
N ILE A 763 21.88 9.64 17.04
CA ILE A 763 21.13 10.38 16.02
C ILE A 763 21.23 9.64 14.69
N GLU A 764 20.08 9.24 14.15
CA GLU A 764 19.94 8.55 12.87
C GLU A 764 19.78 9.55 11.72
N THR A 765 20.01 9.09 10.49
CA THR A 765 19.72 9.89 9.29
C THR A 765 18.21 10.04 9.09
N PRO A 766 17.75 11.10 8.38
CA PRO A 766 16.34 11.26 8.09
C PRO A 766 15.74 10.05 7.37
N GLY A 767 14.66 9.51 7.94
CA GLY A 767 14.00 8.31 7.45
C GLY A 767 13.19 7.59 8.53
N CYS A 768 12.64 6.43 8.20
CA CYS A 768 11.78 5.67 9.10
C CYS A 768 12.53 5.02 10.26
N SER A 769 13.85 4.78 10.10
CA SER A 769 14.73 4.24 11.14
C SER A 769 14.12 2.99 11.83
N LEU A 770 14.02 2.97 13.15
CA LEU A 770 13.51 1.85 13.94
C LEU A 770 12.01 1.56 13.74
N CYS A 771 11.23 2.50 13.21
CA CYS A 771 9.78 2.35 13.03
C CYS A 771 9.41 1.09 12.21
N MET A 772 10.25 0.74 11.23
CA MET A 772 10.03 -0.47 10.42
C MET A 772 10.78 -1.69 10.93
N GLY A 773 11.93 -1.51 11.60
CA GLY A 773 12.78 -2.61 12.07
C GLY A 773 13.38 -3.49 10.95
N ASN A 774 13.47 -2.97 9.72
CA ASN A 774 14.03 -3.70 8.57
C ASN A 774 15.57 -3.56 8.45
N GLN A 775 16.15 -2.53 9.09
CA GLN A 775 17.59 -2.25 9.10
C GLN A 775 18.12 -2.24 10.54
N ALA A 776 18.23 -1.06 11.16
CA ALA A 776 18.54 -0.94 12.57
C ALA A 776 17.39 -1.50 13.41
N ARG A 777 17.75 -2.16 14.51
CA ARG A 777 16.83 -2.76 15.47
C ARG A 777 17.34 -2.49 16.89
N VAL A 778 16.41 -2.47 17.85
CA VAL A 778 16.75 -2.41 19.29
C VAL A 778 17.37 -3.73 19.74
N ALA A 779 17.99 -3.74 20.91
CA ALA A 779 18.48 -4.95 21.53
C ALA A 779 17.33 -5.94 21.78
N GLU A 780 17.63 -7.22 21.67
CA GLU A 780 16.64 -8.27 21.91
C GLU A 780 16.10 -8.18 23.33
N LYS A 781 14.78 -8.38 23.48
CA LYS A 781 14.09 -8.39 24.78
C LYS A 781 14.20 -7.10 25.59
N SER A 782 14.53 -5.99 24.92
CA SER A 782 14.53 -4.65 25.53
C SER A 782 13.11 -4.15 25.75
N THR A 783 12.93 -3.33 26.79
CA THR A 783 11.72 -2.52 26.96
C THR A 783 11.94 -1.13 26.37
N VAL A 784 11.04 -0.71 25.48
CA VAL A 784 11.22 0.47 24.64
C VAL A 784 10.06 1.45 24.80
N LEU A 785 10.34 2.74 24.98
CA LEU A 785 9.35 3.80 24.75
C LEU A 785 9.53 4.34 23.34
N SER A 786 8.47 4.33 22.53
CA SER A 786 8.55 4.65 21.11
C SER A 786 7.49 5.64 20.68
N THR A 787 7.90 6.65 19.91
CA THR A 787 6.97 7.53 19.19
C THR A 787 6.64 7.03 17.79
N SER A 788 7.01 5.78 17.45
CA SER A 788 6.59 5.12 16.21
C SER A 788 5.08 4.87 16.20
N THR A 789 4.54 4.33 15.11
CA THR A 789 3.11 4.01 14.99
C THR A 789 2.75 2.61 15.47
N ARG A 790 3.73 1.69 15.52
CA ARG A 790 3.47 0.26 15.75
C ARG A 790 4.41 -0.34 16.77
N ASN A 791 3.82 -1.11 17.67
CA ASN A 791 4.52 -1.88 18.70
C ASN A 791 4.31 -3.39 18.57
N PHE A 792 3.76 -3.91 17.45
CA PHE A 792 3.57 -5.35 17.22
C PHE A 792 4.81 -6.20 17.61
N PRO A 793 4.61 -7.47 18.00
CA PRO A 793 5.70 -8.37 18.35
C PRO A 793 6.82 -8.35 17.32
N ASN A 794 8.07 -8.31 17.79
CA ASN A 794 9.28 -8.33 16.97
C ASN A 794 9.47 -7.13 16.02
N ARG A 795 8.61 -6.10 16.06
CA ARG A 795 8.67 -4.97 15.13
C ARG A 795 9.96 -4.17 15.25
N LEU A 796 10.26 -3.62 16.43
CA LEU A 796 11.48 -2.83 16.66
C LEU A 796 12.70 -3.72 16.91
N GLY A 797 12.50 -4.91 17.47
CA GLY A 797 13.56 -5.86 17.84
C GLY A 797 12.98 -7.18 18.34
N ASN A 798 13.76 -8.26 18.27
CA ASN A 798 13.29 -9.60 18.63
C ASN A 798 12.89 -9.67 20.11
N GLY A 799 11.66 -10.10 20.40
CA GLY A 799 11.12 -10.21 21.75
C GLY A 799 11.07 -8.89 22.55
N ALA A 800 11.24 -7.73 21.90
CA ALA A 800 11.20 -6.44 22.57
C ALA A 800 9.76 -6.10 23.01
N ASN A 801 9.63 -5.44 24.17
CA ASN A 801 8.36 -4.94 24.68
C ASN A 801 8.28 -3.43 24.42
N VAL A 802 7.38 -3.01 23.53
CA VAL A 802 7.38 -1.62 23.04
C VAL A 802 6.12 -0.88 23.50
N TYR A 803 6.28 0.14 24.33
CA TYR A 803 5.23 1.11 24.63
C TYR A 803 5.18 2.19 23.54
N LEU A 804 3.97 2.54 23.09
CA LEU A 804 3.77 3.71 22.24
C LEU A 804 3.43 4.92 23.12
N THR A 805 4.20 6.01 22.99
CA THR A 805 4.10 7.18 23.86
C THR A 805 4.24 8.50 23.07
N SER A 806 3.93 9.63 23.72
CA SER A 806 4.35 10.97 23.25
C SER A 806 5.86 11.15 23.31
N ALA A 807 6.39 12.13 22.59
CA ALA A 807 7.82 12.43 22.55
C ALA A 807 8.32 12.99 23.89
N GLU A 808 7.49 13.81 24.54
CA GLU A 808 7.72 14.38 25.85
C GLU A 808 7.80 13.28 26.91
N LEU A 809 6.84 12.36 26.94
CA LEU A 809 6.85 11.22 27.87
C LEU A 809 8.03 10.28 27.60
N ALA A 810 8.35 10.03 26.32
CA ALA A 810 9.52 9.24 25.94
C ALA A 810 10.82 9.86 26.45
N ALA A 811 10.99 11.18 26.29
CA ALA A 811 12.17 11.90 26.77
C ALA A 811 12.28 11.88 28.30
N VAL A 812 11.17 12.05 29.03
CA VAL A 812 11.15 11.89 30.49
C VAL A 812 11.55 10.47 30.89
N GLY A 813 10.97 9.46 30.23
CA GLY A 813 11.30 8.05 30.48
C GLY A 813 12.76 7.72 30.19
N ALA A 814 13.37 8.35 29.19
CA ALA A 814 14.80 8.22 28.92
C ALA A 814 15.66 8.77 30.07
N ILE A 815 15.27 9.92 30.62
CA ILE A 815 15.98 10.58 31.73
C ILE A 815 15.88 9.74 33.01
N VAL A 816 14.69 9.24 33.35
CA VAL A 816 14.48 8.52 34.62
C VAL A 816 14.77 7.01 34.53
N GLY A 817 14.83 6.43 33.33
CA GLY A 817 15.11 5.00 33.12
C GLY A 817 13.93 4.06 33.36
N ARG A 818 12.71 4.60 33.43
CA ARG A 818 11.46 3.89 33.64
C ARG A 818 10.27 4.73 33.14
N LEU A 819 9.09 4.15 33.06
CA LEU A 819 7.87 4.94 32.95
C LEU A 819 7.71 5.80 34.24
N PRO A 820 7.64 7.14 34.13
CA PRO A 820 7.50 8.01 35.29
C PRO A 820 6.12 7.85 35.93
N THR A 821 6.00 8.26 37.19
CA THR A 821 4.67 8.49 37.78
C THR A 821 4.02 9.72 37.14
N VAL A 822 2.70 9.86 37.26
CA VAL A 822 1.97 11.04 36.76
C VAL A 822 2.53 12.33 37.35
N ASP A 823 2.76 12.37 38.66
CA ASP A 823 3.31 13.55 39.34
C ASP A 823 4.71 13.91 38.83
N GLU A 824 5.60 12.93 38.67
CA GLU A 824 6.93 13.14 38.09
C GLU A 824 6.83 13.70 36.67
N TYR A 825 5.99 13.11 35.83
CA TYR A 825 5.77 13.58 34.46
C TYR A 825 5.27 15.03 34.44
N MET A 826 4.30 15.37 35.29
CA MET A 826 3.72 16.71 35.34
C MET A 826 4.73 17.78 35.76
N GLU A 827 5.72 17.44 36.58
CA GLU A 827 6.83 18.37 36.90
C GLU A 827 7.72 18.66 35.69
N TYR A 828 7.98 17.68 34.83
CA TYR A 828 8.67 17.91 33.55
C TYR A 828 7.80 18.65 32.55
N ALA A 829 6.51 18.33 32.47
CA ALA A 829 5.57 18.98 31.56
C ALA A 829 5.45 20.50 31.83
N LYS A 830 5.48 20.92 33.11
CA LYS A 830 5.53 22.35 33.48
C LYS A 830 6.73 23.08 32.87
N GLN A 831 7.89 22.43 32.77
CA GLN A 831 9.10 23.02 32.20
C GLN A 831 8.96 23.25 30.69
N ILE A 832 8.35 22.28 29.99
CA ILE A 832 8.06 22.42 28.55
C ILE A 832 7.05 23.54 28.32
N ASN A 833 5.96 23.55 29.10
CA ASN A 833 4.90 24.56 29.00
C ASN A 833 5.42 25.98 29.17
N ALA A 834 6.40 26.19 30.06
CA ALA A 834 7.03 27.50 30.27
C ALA A 834 7.73 28.06 29.02
N THR A 835 8.08 27.22 28.05
CA THR A 835 8.74 27.62 26.80
C THR A 835 7.99 27.16 25.53
N ALA A 836 6.72 26.75 25.66
CA ALA A 836 5.94 26.11 24.60
C ALA A 836 5.88 26.93 23.31
N ALA A 837 5.72 28.25 23.40
CA ALA A 837 5.66 29.13 22.24
C ALA A 837 6.95 29.12 21.38
N ASP A 838 8.11 28.89 22.00
CA ASP A 838 9.36 28.70 21.28
C ASP A 838 9.57 27.24 20.84
N THR A 839 9.16 26.28 21.68
CA THR A 839 9.30 24.84 21.42
C THR A 839 8.52 24.42 20.17
N TYR A 840 7.25 24.78 20.09
CA TYR A 840 6.32 24.30 19.06
C TYR A 840 6.19 25.29 17.89
N ARG A 841 7.33 25.75 17.34
CA ARG A 841 7.39 26.50 16.08
C ARG A 841 7.56 25.56 14.89
N TYR A 842 6.62 25.53 13.96
CA TYR A 842 6.68 24.63 12.81
C TYR A 842 7.57 25.18 11.68
N LEU A 843 7.93 24.32 10.72
CA LEU A 843 8.74 24.73 9.57
C LEU A 843 7.91 25.48 8.54
N ASN A 844 8.07 26.80 8.52
CA ASN A 844 7.46 27.69 7.54
C ASN A 844 8.49 28.15 6.52
N PHE A 845 8.65 27.42 5.42
CA PHE A 845 9.68 27.67 4.40
C PHE A 845 9.57 29.05 3.75
N HIS A 846 8.35 29.61 3.69
CA HIS A 846 8.10 30.96 3.20
C HIS A 846 8.66 32.07 4.13
N GLN A 847 9.06 31.71 5.35
CA GLN A 847 9.69 32.60 6.35
C GLN A 847 11.19 32.29 6.53
N MET A 848 11.75 31.37 5.74
CA MET A 848 13.14 30.92 5.86
C MET A 848 13.97 31.37 4.66
N ASP A 849 14.88 32.32 4.85
CA ASP A 849 15.67 32.93 3.76
C ASP A 849 16.45 31.93 2.90
N SER A 850 16.93 30.84 3.48
CA SER A 850 17.64 29.77 2.77
C SER A 850 16.77 29.05 1.73
N TYR A 851 15.45 29.09 1.88
CA TYR A 851 14.48 28.52 0.93
C TYR A 851 13.90 29.61 0.02
N THR A 852 13.51 30.77 0.57
CA THR A 852 12.89 31.84 -0.23
C THR A 852 13.84 32.43 -1.27
N SER A 853 15.15 32.51 -0.97
CA SER A 853 16.16 33.00 -1.93
C SER A 853 16.21 32.13 -3.18
N LYS A 854 16.32 30.81 -3.02
CA LYS A 854 16.32 29.84 -4.13
C LYS A 854 14.96 29.77 -4.85
N ALA A 855 13.87 29.80 -4.10
CA ALA A 855 12.52 29.76 -4.68
C ALA A 855 12.21 30.96 -5.59
N LYS A 856 12.81 32.14 -5.33
CA LYS A 856 12.67 33.34 -6.17
C LYS A 856 13.37 33.23 -7.52
N GLU A 857 14.35 32.34 -7.65
CA GLU A 857 15.08 32.11 -8.91
C GLU A 857 14.29 31.21 -9.88
N VAL A 858 13.24 30.54 -9.41
CA VAL A 858 12.42 29.64 -10.22
C VAL A 858 11.28 30.39 -10.90
N VAL A 859 11.27 30.31 -12.23
CA VAL A 859 10.18 30.81 -13.07
C VAL A 859 9.22 29.66 -13.35
N ILE A 860 7.97 29.78 -12.92
CA ILE A 860 6.93 28.77 -13.15
C ILE A 860 6.27 29.04 -14.50
N ALA A 861 6.17 28.02 -15.36
CA ALA A 861 5.36 28.11 -16.56
C ALA A 861 3.89 28.36 -16.19
N GLN A 862 3.30 29.46 -16.66
CA GLN A 862 1.86 29.68 -16.54
C GLN A 862 1.13 28.72 -17.48
N ASN A 863 0.04 28.11 -17.00
CA ASN A 863 -0.82 27.27 -17.82
C ASN A 863 -1.30 28.09 -19.05
N VAL A 864 -0.85 27.72 -20.25
CA VAL A 864 -1.54 28.14 -21.48
C VAL A 864 -2.85 27.38 -21.48
N ALA A 865 -3.95 28.11 -21.31
CA ALA A 865 -5.31 27.60 -21.18
C ALA A 865 -5.74 26.66 -22.32
#